data_AF-A0AAV5RPX2-F1
#
_entry.id   AF-A0AAV5RPX2-F1
#
_cell.length_a   1.000
_cell.length_b   1.000
_cell.length_c   1.000
_cell.angle_alpha   90.00
_cell.angle_beta   90.00
_cell.angle_gamma   90.00
#
_symmetry.space_group_name_H-M   'P 1'
#
loop_
_entity.id
_entity.type
_entity.pdbx_description
1 polymer ?
#
loop_
_entity_poly.entity_id
_entity_poly.type
_entity_poly.pdbx_seq_one_letter_code
_entity_poly.pdbx_strand_id
1 'polypeptide(L)'
;MSNNTHSFKDRVVVITGAGGGLGKVYALEYAKRGAKVVVNDLGGSLKGAGHDARAADLVVQEIQKSNGIAVANYDSVTDNAGNIIKTAIDNFGRVDILINNAGILRDVSISKMSPQEFQSVIDVHLNGAFKITRAAWPYMRQQNFGRIINTCSPAGLFGNFGQANYSAAKLGLVGFAETLAKEGHRYNIFVNSIAPLARSRMTENVLPPHILKQLGPEKIVPLVLHLTHEQTKVTNSIFELAAGFYGQIRWERSSGQIFNPTNPASFTPEAILAKWKAITDYKDKDFNTTQHPVQLADYNDLTEKAKKLPVQNDQGNIKVTSLKNKVVIITGAGGGLGRSHALWFAQYGAKVVVNDIKAPDTVVTEINAKYGQGSAVADTHNIITESAQIIEGAIQKFGRVDVLVNNAGILRDRSFAKMTQQEWDAVMQVHLIATFAMTKAVWPVFLQQKGGYIINTTSTSGIYGNFGQANYAAAKAAILGFSKTLAVEGLKKGIRVNAIAPHAETAMTKTIFGEKELKNHFDASQVSPMVVLLASDELQILNKADRGVTGQLFEVGGGWCGQTRWERSAGYVALGDSITPELIRDNWSEITNFSNGKTIHPKSTEESSMAILQRVQKATLSQQSSSGSSSDSSVFNYTSRDCIIYNLGLGSTSSELKYVYENDPKFQVLPTFAVIPYMQSIVSLDMDNLVDNFNFTMLLHGEQYFKLGSYPLPTNGRLKTVAKPLQVIDKGGKAAVIVGGFETYDVKTKKLFAYNEGTFFIRGAKVPSDKVISNKRAPFATQSYSAPDTKTPDFETTVSTGKDQAALYRLSGDYNPLHIDPAVAKSARFPTPILHGLCTLGITAKALYERFGQFDELKVRFTNVVFPGNKLKVRAWKEGSLVVFQTIDVDRDVVVLNNCAIRLVEKAKL
;
A
#
# COMPACT_ATOMS: atom_id res chain seq x y z
N MET A 1 26.86 31.51 -11.56
CA MET A 1 25.73 30.84 -10.87
C MET A 1 24.67 30.40 -11.89
N SER A 2 24.96 29.43 -12.76
CA SER A 2 24.00 29.01 -13.81
C SER A 2 24.30 27.58 -14.27
N ASN A 3 23.52 26.59 -13.78
CA ASN A 3 23.21 25.30 -14.45
C ASN A 3 22.46 24.28 -13.56
N ASN A 4 21.80 24.66 -12.46
CA ASN A 4 21.29 23.68 -11.49
C ASN A 4 19.76 23.54 -11.42
N THR A 5 18.99 24.13 -12.34
CA THR A 5 17.52 24.04 -12.37
C THR A 5 17.07 23.24 -13.60
N HIS A 6 16.19 22.25 -13.43
CA HIS A 6 15.58 21.51 -14.54
C HIS A 6 14.76 22.48 -15.40
N SER A 7 15.35 22.92 -16.51
CA SER A 7 14.69 23.78 -17.48
C SER A 7 13.96 22.92 -18.52
N PHE A 8 12.79 23.36 -18.93
CA PHE A 8 12.02 22.79 -20.03
C PHE A 8 11.87 23.78 -21.18
N LYS A 9 12.78 24.75 -21.25
CA LYS A 9 12.78 25.76 -22.31
C LYS A 9 12.71 25.07 -23.68
N ASP A 10 11.81 25.57 -24.52
CA ASP A 10 11.56 25.10 -25.88
C ASP A 10 11.01 23.67 -26.02
N ARG A 11 10.73 22.96 -24.91
CA ARG A 11 10.02 21.67 -24.93
C ARG A 11 8.52 21.87 -25.06
N VAL A 12 7.90 21.05 -25.88
CA VAL A 12 6.43 21.01 -26.03
C VAL A 12 5.84 19.87 -25.24
N VAL A 13 4.89 20.20 -24.35
CA VAL A 13 4.26 19.26 -23.41
C VAL A 13 2.77 19.18 -23.69
N VAL A 14 2.28 17.98 -23.98
CA VAL A 14 0.85 17.68 -24.10
C VAL A 14 0.39 17.02 -22.81
N ILE A 15 -0.64 17.59 -22.17
CA ILE A 15 -1.19 17.08 -20.91
C ILE A 15 -2.68 16.88 -21.09
N THR A 16 -3.14 15.65 -20.92
CA THR A 16 -4.56 15.29 -21.07
C THR A 16 -5.29 15.40 -19.73
N GLY A 17 -6.55 15.86 -19.73
CA GLY A 17 -7.31 16.11 -18.51
C GLY A 17 -6.66 17.19 -17.64
N ALA A 18 -6.25 18.29 -18.26
CA ALA A 18 -5.43 19.35 -17.67
C ALA A 18 -6.23 20.57 -17.18
N GLY A 19 -7.56 20.58 -17.27
CA GLY A 19 -8.42 21.67 -16.80
C GLY A 19 -8.52 21.76 -15.27
N GLY A 20 -8.12 20.70 -14.55
CA GLY A 20 -8.16 20.67 -13.09
C GLY A 20 -7.24 19.63 -12.46
N GLY A 21 -7.27 19.56 -11.13
CA GLY A 21 -6.55 18.55 -10.35
C GLY A 21 -5.06 18.44 -10.70
N LEU A 22 -4.60 17.21 -10.88
CA LEU A 22 -3.19 16.89 -11.14
C LEU A 22 -2.69 17.41 -12.49
N GLY A 23 -3.52 17.32 -13.54
CA GLY A 23 -3.19 17.81 -14.87
C GLY A 23 -2.96 19.32 -14.92
N LYS A 24 -3.80 20.11 -14.22
CA LYS A 24 -3.61 21.56 -14.08
C LYS A 24 -2.26 21.89 -13.44
N VAL A 25 -1.89 21.21 -12.36
CA VAL A 25 -0.63 21.50 -11.65
C VAL A 25 0.58 21.12 -12.50
N TYR A 26 0.52 20.05 -13.29
CA TYR A 26 1.55 19.76 -14.30
C TYR A 26 1.69 20.93 -15.28
N ALA A 27 0.58 21.40 -15.86
CA ALA A 27 0.60 22.45 -16.87
C ALA A 27 1.28 23.73 -16.35
N LEU A 28 0.91 24.16 -15.15
CA LEU A 28 1.50 25.33 -14.50
C LEU A 28 3.00 25.16 -14.23
N GLU A 29 3.41 24.01 -13.68
CA GLU A 29 4.82 23.79 -13.30
C GLU A 29 5.75 23.57 -14.50
N TYR A 30 5.26 22.99 -15.60
CA TYR A 30 5.99 22.92 -16.86
C TYR A 30 6.14 24.31 -17.49
N ALA A 31 5.06 25.08 -17.56
CA ALA A 31 5.09 26.43 -18.13
C ALA A 31 6.02 27.36 -17.33
N LYS A 32 5.99 27.28 -15.99
CA LYS A 32 6.91 28.00 -15.10
C LYS A 32 8.39 27.69 -15.37
N ARG A 33 8.69 26.53 -15.96
CA ARG A 33 10.05 26.10 -16.34
C ARG A 33 10.37 26.32 -17.83
N GLY A 34 9.55 27.09 -18.53
CA GLY A 34 9.79 27.53 -19.91
C GLY A 34 9.23 26.59 -20.98
N ALA A 35 8.44 25.58 -20.61
CA ALA A 35 7.79 24.71 -21.58
C ALA A 35 6.64 25.42 -22.32
N LYS A 36 6.36 24.97 -23.54
CA LYS A 36 5.15 25.31 -24.30
C LYS A 36 4.11 24.22 -24.06
N VAL A 37 2.95 24.57 -23.52
CA VAL A 37 2.00 23.57 -22.99
C VAL A 37 0.72 23.51 -23.83
N VAL A 38 0.33 22.30 -24.24
CA VAL A 38 -1.03 22.02 -24.73
C VAL A 38 -1.86 21.52 -23.54
N VAL A 39 -2.84 22.33 -23.15
CA VAL A 39 -3.78 22.03 -22.06
C VAL A 39 -5.01 21.38 -22.69
N ASN A 40 -5.06 20.04 -22.70
CA ASN A 40 -6.24 19.32 -23.18
C ASN A 40 -7.23 19.05 -22.04
N ASP A 41 -8.48 19.48 -22.20
CA ASP A 41 -9.58 19.07 -21.34
C ASP A 41 -10.93 19.13 -22.08
N LEU A 42 -11.73 18.07 -21.95
CA LEU A 42 -13.07 17.98 -22.55
C LEU A 42 -14.11 18.83 -21.79
N GLY A 43 -13.79 19.30 -20.57
CA GLY A 43 -14.69 20.06 -19.71
C GLY A 43 -15.63 19.20 -18.85
N GLY A 44 -15.32 17.91 -18.68
CA GLY A 44 -16.12 16.96 -17.90
C GLY A 44 -15.63 16.79 -16.46
N SER A 45 -16.54 16.53 -15.53
CA SER A 45 -16.21 16.15 -14.15
C SER A 45 -15.55 14.76 -14.06
N LEU A 46 -14.98 14.38 -12.91
CA LEU A 46 -14.46 13.02 -12.64
C LEU A 46 -15.52 11.92 -12.84
N LYS A 47 -16.82 12.26 -12.73
CA LYS A 47 -17.95 11.38 -13.05
C LYS A 47 -18.32 11.41 -14.54
N GLY A 48 -17.52 12.05 -15.39
CA GLY A 48 -17.75 12.19 -16.83
C GLY A 48 -19.02 12.96 -17.20
N ALA A 49 -19.51 13.86 -16.35
CA ALA A 49 -20.67 14.71 -16.62
C ALA A 49 -20.24 16.17 -16.82
N GLY A 50 -20.88 16.87 -17.76
CA GLY A 50 -20.61 18.27 -18.12
C GLY A 50 -19.69 18.44 -19.33
N HIS A 51 -19.78 19.60 -19.99
CA HIS A 51 -18.93 20.05 -21.09
C HIS A 51 -18.61 21.54 -20.89
N ASP A 52 -17.86 21.88 -19.83
CA ASP A 52 -17.39 23.26 -19.64
C ASP A 52 -16.01 23.45 -20.29
N ALA A 53 -16.02 23.78 -21.59
CA ALA A 53 -14.80 24.06 -22.36
C ALA A 53 -13.90 25.15 -21.71
N ARG A 54 -14.46 25.97 -20.80
CA ARG A 54 -13.73 27.01 -20.08
C ARG A 54 -12.65 26.45 -19.14
N ALA A 55 -12.69 25.17 -18.76
CA ALA A 55 -11.70 24.61 -17.83
C ALA A 55 -10.26 24.67 -18.39
N ALA A 56 -10.05 24.29 -19.65
CA ALA A 56 -8.75 24.40 -20.30
C ALA A 56 -8.33 25.87 -20.48
N ASP A 57 -9.27 26.74 -20.89
CA ASP A 57 -9.02 28.17 -21.08
C ASP A 57 -8.56 28.86 -19.82
N LEU A 58 -9.16 28.56 -18.66
CA LEU A 58 -8.77 29.15 -17.38
C LEU A 58 -7.32 28.82 -17.02
N VAL A 59 -6.87 27.58 -17.30
CA VAL A 59 -5.49 27.17 -17.05
C VAL A 59 -4.54 27.85 -18.03
N VAL A 60 -4.90 27.96 -19.31
CA VAL A 60 -4.11 28.69 -20.31
C VAL A 60 -3.99 30.17 -19.95
N GLN A 61 -5.06 30.83 -19.53
CA GLN A 61 -5.05 32.22 -19.07
C GLN A 61 -4.15 32.40 -17.84
N GLU A 62 -4.17 31.46 -16.89
CA GLU A 62 -3.29 31.48 -15.71
C GLU A 62 -1.81 31.38 -16.10
N ILE A 63 -1.49 30.50 -17.06
CA ILE A 63 -0.14 30.37 -17.63
C ILE A 63 0.29 31.67 -18.33
N GLN A 64 -0.55 32.23 -19.19
CA GLN A 64 -0.26 33.44 -19.95
C GLN A 64 -0.08 34.67 -19.05
N LYS A 65 -0.90 34.80 -17.98
CA LYS A 65 -0.73 35.84 -16.94
C LYS A 65 0.62 35.76 -16.23
N SER A 66 1.24 34.58 -16.20
CA SER A 66 2.57 34.35 -15.64
C SER A 66 3.68 34.38 -16.71
N ASN A 67 3.41 34.95 -17.90
CA ASN A 67 4.31 35.01 -19.06
C ASN A 67 4.74 33.65 -19.63
N GLY A 68 3.99 32.58 -19.36
CA GLY A 68 4.20 31.27 -19.97
C GLY A 68 3.48 31.12 -21.32
N ILE A 69 3.82 30.05 -22.05
CA ILE A 69 3.24 29.77 -23.38
C ILE A 69 2.34 28.54 -23.26
N ALA A 70 1.06 28.70 -23.55
CA ALA A 70 0.12 27.59 -23.61
C ALA A 70 -1.01 27.81 -24.63
N VAL A 71 -1.58 26.70 -25.10
CA VAL A 71 -2.77 26.66 -25.96
C VAL A 71 -3.76 25.62 -25.42
N ALA A 72 -5.05 25.92 -25.51
CA ALA A 72 -6.11 25.01 -25.09
C ALA A 72 -6.44 24.01 -26.20
N ASN A 73 -6.88 22.82 -25.81
CA ASN A 73 -7.49 21.85 -26.71
C ASN A 73 -8.71 21.21 -26.01
N TYR A 74 -9.79 21.00 -26.75
CA TYR A 74 -11.08 20.53 -26.22
C TYR A 74 -11.49 19.15 -26.74
N ASP A 75 -10.63 18.48 -27.52
CA ASP A 75 -10.93 17.18 -28.10
C ASP A 75 -10.98 16.09 -27.02
N SER A 76 -11.79 15.07 -27.26
CA SER A 76 -11.86 13.91 -26.39
C SER A 76 -10.61 13.03 -26.56
N VAL A 77 -10.17 12.39 -25.47
CA VAL A 77 -9.12 11.36 -25.56
C VAL A 77 -9.63 10.08 -26.23
N THR A 78 -10.96 9.89 -26.29
CA THR A 78 -11.60 8.77 -26.98
C THR A 78 -11.90 9.10 -28.43
N ASP A 79 -12.39 10.30 -28.70
CA ASP A 79 -12.92 10.75 -29.98
C ASP A 79 -12.06 11.88 -30.53
N ASN A 80 -11.59 11.75 -31.77
CA ASN A 80 -10.67 12.71 -32.39
C ASN A 80 -9.34 12.94 -31.63
N ALA A 81 -8.89 11.97 -30.84
CA ALA A 81 -7.65 12.03 -30.05
C ALA A 81 -6.39 12.49 -30.83
N GLY A 82 -6.33 12.26 -32.14
CA GLY A 82 -5.24 12.75 -33.00
C GLY A 82 -5.18 14.28 -33.10
N ASN A 83 -6.31 14.97 -32.97
CA ASN A 83 -6.39 16.43 -32.97
C ASN A 83 -5.64 17.04 -31.80
N ILE A 84 -5.56 16.35 -30.65
CA ILE A 84 -4.81 16.80 -29.47
C ILE A 84 -3.33 16.97 -29.83
N ILE A 85 -2.75 15.99 -30.52
CA ILE A 85 -1.36 16.07 -31.00
C ILE A 85 -1.25 17.06 -32.15
N LYS A 86 -2.24 17.11 -33.05
CA LYS A 86 -2.29 18.12 -34.12
C LYS A 86 -2.21 19.54 -33.57
N THR A 87 -2.91 19.86 -32.48
CA THR A 87 -2.81 21.18 -31.81
C THR A 87 -1.38 21.50 -31.39
N ALA A 88 -0.62 20.52 -30.86
CA ALA A 88 0.78 20.72 -30.50
C ALA A 88 1.65 21.03 -31.73
N ILE A 89 1.43 20.30 -32.82
CA ILE A 89 2.16 20.47 -34.07
C ILE A 89 1.82 21.80 -34.74
N ASP A 90 0.53 22.15 -34.86
CA ASP A 90 0.09 23.39 -35.51
C ASP A 90 0.61 24.64 -34.78
N ASN A 91 0.64 24.62 -33.44
CA ASN A 91 1.02 25.79 -32.64
C ASN A 91 2.52 25.87 -32.36
N PHE A 92 3.19 24.72 -32.18
CA PHE A 92 4.56 24.68 -31.67
C PHE A 92 5.53 23.85 -32.54
N GLY A 93 5.04 23.18 -33.58
CA GLY A 93 5.85 22.44 -34.56
C GLY A 93 6.40 21.10 -34.09
N ARG A 94 6.16 20.69 -32.84
CA ARG A 94 6.73 19.47 -32.23
C ARG A 94 5.91 18.99 -31.03
N VAL A 95 6.21 17.78 -30.55
CA VAL A 95 5.75 17.24 -29.27
C VAL A 95 6.90 16.47 -28.61
N ASP A 96 7.32 16.89 -27.41
CA ASP A 96 8.45 16.30 -26.69
C ASP A 96 8.01 15.41 -25.53
N ILE A 97 6.97 15.85 -24.82
CA ILE A 97 6.51 15.23 -23.58
C ILE A 97 5.01 14.99 -23.68
N LEU A 98 4.57 13.78 -23.35
CA LEU A 98 3.16 13.41 -23.28
C LEU A 98 2.82 12.89 -21.88
N ILE A 99 1.87 13.53 -21.23
CA ILE A 99 1.34 13.12 -19.93
C ILE A 99 -0.06 12.56 -20.13
N ASN A 100 -0.18 11.23 -20.13
CA ASN A 100 -1.45 10.51 -20.21
C ASN A 100 -2.12 10.53 -18.81
N ASN A 101 -2.85 11.61 -18.52
CA ASN A 101 -3.45 11.89 -17.21
C ASN A 101 -5.00 11.87 -17.22
N ALA A 102 -5.65 12.10 -18.35
CA ALA A 102 -7.12 12.11 -18.45
C ALA A 102 -7.74 10.85 -17.85
N GLY A 103 -8.86 11.02 -17.14
CA GLY A 103 -9.50 9.91 -16.44
C GLY A 103 -10.91 10.22 -15.94
N ILE A 104 -11.71 9.16 -15.83
CA ILE A 104 -13.04 9.15 -15.21
C ILE A 104 -13.18 8.00 -14.21
N LEU A 105 -14.17 8.08 -13.32
CA LEU A 105 -14.54 7.00 -12.39
C LEU A 105 -15.98 6.51 -12.64
N ARG A 106 -16.18 5.21 -12.50
CA ARG A 106 -17.48 4.51 -12.51
C ARG A 106 -17.44 3.42 -11.44
N ASP A 107 -17.28 3.87 -10.20
CA ASP A 107 -17.04 2.99 -9.05
C ASP A 107 -18.32 2.27 -8.65
N VAL A 108 -18.32 0.95 -8.81
CA VAL A 108 -19.42 0.05 -8.49
C VAL A 108 -18.88 -1.38 -8.40
N SER A 109 -19.43 -2.21 -7.51
CA SER A 109 -19.00 -3.63 -7.40
C SER A 109 -19.26 -4.38 -8.71
N ILE A 110 -18.51 -5.46 -8.97
CA ILE A 110 -18.64 -6.24 -10.22
C ILE A 110 -20.08 -6.75 -10.43
N SER A 111 -20.79 -7.08 -9.34
CA SER A 111 -22.19 -7.51 -9.38
C SER A 111 -23.14 -6.45 -9.96
N LYS A 112 -22.84 -5.17 -9.79
CA LYS A 112 -23.68 -4.04 -10.22
C LYS A 112 -23.13 -3.30 -11.45
N MET A 113 -21.85 -3.49 -11.77
CA MET A 113 -21.20 -2.86 -12.93
C MET A 113 -21.82 -3.27 -14.26
N SER A 114 -22.25 -2.30 -15.06
CA SER A 114 -22.72 -2.53 -16.42
C SER A 114 -21.54 -2.66 -17.41
N PRO A 115 -21.74 -3.30 -18.57
CA PRO A 115 -20.74 -3.32 -19.64
C PRO A 115 -20.30 -1.93 -20.09
N GLN A 116 -21.21 -0.96 -20.15
CA GLN A 116 -20.93 0.42 -20.54
C GLN A 116 -20.07 1.16 -19.51
N GLU A 117 -20.31 0.94 -18.21
CA GLU A 117 -19.45 1.48 -17.14
C GLU A 117 -18.06 0.87 -17.16
N PHE A 118 -17.93 -0.40 -17.53
CA PHE A 118 -16.63 -1.03 -17.71
C PHE A 118 -15.90 -0.42 -18.92
N GLN A 119 -16.56 -0.45 -20.09
CA GLN A 119 -16.00 -0.01 -21.37
C GLN A 119 -15.59 1.47 -21.33
N SER A 120 -16.44 2.37 -20.82
CA SER A 120 -16.12 3.81 -20.76
C SER A 120 -14.86 4.13 -19.97
N VAL A 121 -14.61 3.42 -18.86
CA VAL A 121 -13.38 3.60 -18.08
C VAL A 121 -12.16 3.04 -18.83
N ILE A 122 -12.28 1.87 -19.49
CA ILE A 122 -11.20 1.36 -20.35
C ILE A 122 -10.91 2.35 -21.49
N ASP A 123 -11.95 2.91 -22.11
CA ASP A 123 -11.82 3.80 -23.26
C ASP A 123 -11.07 5.08 -22.93
N VAL A 124 -11.45 5.76 -21.85
CA VAL A 124 -10.81 7.03 -21.48
C VAL A 124 -9.37 6.81 -21.02
N HIS A 125 -9.14 5.83 -20.14
CA HIS A 125 -7.84 5.68 -19.49
C HIS A 125 -6.83 4.94 -20.36
N LEU A 126 -7.22 3.82 -20.97
CA LEU A 126 -6.30 2.93 -21.67
C LEU A 126 -6.32 3.15 -23.19
N ASN A 127 -7.51 3.11 -23.80
CA ASN A 127 -7.62 3.31 -25.26
C ASN A 127 -7.31 4.76 -25.65
N GLY A 128 -7.63 5.73 -24.79
CA GLY A 128 -7.28 7.13 -24.99
C GLY A 128 -5.76 7.34 -24.96
N ALA A 129 -5.08 6.77 -23.97
CA ALA A 129 -3.61 6.80 -23.91
C ALA A 129 -2.99 6.15 -25.15
N PHE A 130 -3.53 5.02 -25.63
CA PHE A 130 -3.11 4.40 -26.89
C PHE A 130 -3.24 5.35 -28.07
N LYS A 131 -4.43 5.92 -28.29
CA LYS A 131 -4.73 6.78 -29.44
C LYS A 131 -3.81 8.01 -29.48
N ILE A 132 -3.63 8.68 -28.34
CA ILE A 132 -2.81 9.90 -28.25
C ILE A 132 -1.33 9.57 -28.39
N THR A 133 -0.87 8.51 -27.72
CA THR A 133 0.53 8.08 -27.84
C THR A 133 0.86 7.63 -29.26
N ARG A 134 -0.06 6.93 -29.94
CA ARG A 134 0.10 6.54 -31.35
C ARG A 134 0.22 7.76 -32.27
N ALA A 135 -0.55 8.82 -32.00
CA ALA A 135 -0.48 10.07 -32.77
C ALA A 135 0.84 10.84 -32.51
N ALA A 136 1.37 10.82 -31.28
CA ALA A 136 2.64 11.47 -30.93
C ALA A 136 3.88 10.70 -31.42
N TRP A 137 3.78 9.38 -31.52
CA TRP A 137 4.91 8.47 -31.76
C TRP A 137 5.75 8.78 -33.01
N PRO A 138 5.17 9.09 -34.18
CA PRO A 138 5.95 9.40 -35.38
C PRO A 138 6.85 10.62 -35.19
N TYR A 139 6.33 11.68 -34.56
CA TYR A 139 7.08 12.91 -34.29
C TYR A 139 8.22 12.66 -33.30
N MET A 140 7.93 11.97 -32.19
CA MET A 140 8.95 11.64 -31.18
C MET A 140 10.08 10.77 -31.77
N ARG A 141 9.74 9.83 -32.67
CA ARG A 141 10.74 9.00 -33.37
C ARG A 141 11.57 9.81 -34.35
N GLN A 142 10.95 10.65 -35.17
CA GLN A 142 11.64 11.47 -36.16
C GLN A 142 12.63 12.43 -35.51
N GLN A 143 12.26 13.05 -34.39
CA GLN A 143 13.12 13.98 -33.66
C GLN A 143 14.11 13.29 -32.68
N ASN A 144 14.07 11.96 -32.58
CA ASN A 144 14.90 11.17 -31.66
C ASN A 144 14.82 11.65 -30.19
N PHE A 145 13.61 11.99 -29.74
CA PHE A 145 13.34 12.41 -28.37
C PHE A 145 11.87 12.25 -28.03
N GLY A 146 11.58 11.59 -26.90
CA GLY A 146 10.24 11.57 -26.31
C GLY A 146 10.26 11.24 -24.82
N ARG A 147 9.32 11.79 -24.06
CA ARG A 147 9.10 11.44 -22.65
C ARG A 147 7.62 11.22 -22.42
N ILE A 148 7.24 10.05 -21.95
CA ILE A 148 5.83 9.69 -21.77
C ILE A 148 5.62 9.24 -20.32
N ILE A 149 4.59 9.81 -19.69
CA ILE A 149 4.13 9.41 -18.36
C ILE A 149 2.73 8.86 -18.46
N ASN A 150 2.55 7.61 -18.04
CA ASN A 150 1.25 7.00 -17.88
C ASN A 150 0.82 7.07 -16.41
N THR A 151 -0.31 7.72 -16.14
CA THR A 151 -0.86 7.82 -14.79
C THR A 151 -1.63 6.54 -14.43
N CYS A 152 -0.97 5.63 -13.70
CA CYS A 152 -1.54 4.45 -13.05
C CYS A 152 -2.25 4.86 -11.73
N SER A 153 -2.35 3.97 -10.75
CA SER A 153 -2.80 4.21 -9.39
C SER A 153 -2.49 3.00 -8.49
N PRO A 154 -2.49 3.15 -7.16
CA PRO A 154 -2.46 2.00 -6.25
C PRO A 154 -3.57 0.97 -6.52
N ALA A 155 -4.78 1.41 -6.91
CA ALA A 155 -5.87 0.51 -7.30
C ALA A 155 -5.51 -0.35 -8.53
N GLY A 156 -4.79 0.21 -9.51
CA GLY A 156 -4.24 -0.57 -10.62
C GLY A 156 -3.24 -1.62 -10.15
N LEU A 157 -2.29 -1.22 -9.31
CA LEU A 157 -1.23 -2.10 -8.82
C LEU A 157 -1.76 -3.24 -7.95
N PHE A 158 -2.69 -2.98 -7.03
CA PHE A 158 -3.08 -3.92 -5.98
C PHE A 158 -4.53 -4.39 -6.05
N GLY A 159 -5.34 -3.82 -6.94
CA GLY A 159 -6.80 -3.95 -6.91
C GLY A 159 -7.43 -3.08 -5.81
N ASN A 160 -8.66 -2.66 -6.07
CA ASN A 160 -9.49 -1.98 -5.09
C ASN A 160 -10.96 -2.37 -5.24
N PHE A 161 -11.67 -2.50 -4.12
CA PHE A 161 -13.08 -2.89 -4.10
C PHE A 161 -13.94 -1.89 -4.87
N GLY A 162 -14.83 -2.38 -5.75
CA GLY A 162 -15.74 -1.52 -6.52
C GLY A 162 -15.07 -0.81 -7.70
N GLN A 163 -13.83 -1.17 -8.03
CA GLN A 163 -13.03 -0.48 -9.06
C GLN A 163 -12.46 -1.47 -10.07
N ALA A 164 -13.24 -2.48 -10.47
CA ALA A 164 -12.75 -3.54 -11.36
C ALA A 164 -12.33 -3.02 -12.74
N ASN A 165 -13.12 -2.11 -13.31
CA ASN A 165 -12.83 -1.38 -14.54
C ASN A 165 -11.60 -0.45 -14.41
N TYR A 166 -11.54 0.33 -13.34
CA TYR A 166 -10.46 1.29 -13.11
C TYR A 166 -9.12 0.57 -12.84
N SER A 167 -9.12 -0.47 -12.00
CA SER A 167 -7.93 -1.27 -11.72
C SER A 167 -7.41 -1.96 -12.99
N ALA A 168 -8.32 -2.45 -13.84
CA ALA A 168 -7.96 -3.00 -15.14
C ALA A 168 -7.31 -1.95 -16.05
N ALA A 169 -7.94 -0.79 -16.24
CA ALA A 169 -7.36 0.27 -17.08
C ALA A 169 -5.99 0.75 -16.58
N LYS A 170 -5.86 0.98 -15.27
CA LYS A 170 -4.64 1.51 -14.67
C LYS A 170 -3.48 0.53 -14.72
N LEU A 171 -3.71 -0.78 -14.52
CA LEU A 171 -2.63 -1.75 -14.72
C LEU A 171 -2.36 -2.03 -16.19
N GLY A 172 -3.37 -1.92 -17.07
CA GLY A 172 -3.20 -1.94 -18.52
C GLY A 172 -2.21 -0.89 -19.02
N LEU A 173 -2.23 0.30 -18.42
CA LEU A 173 -1.28 1.38 -18.71
C LEU A 173 0.16 1.05 -18.34
N VAL A 174 0.40 0.16 -17.36
CA VAL A 174 1.73 -0.31 -16.98
C VAL A 174 2.28 -1.24 -18.06
N GLY A 175 1.55 -2.30 -18.44
CA GLY A 175 1.98 -3.19 -19.52
C GLY A 175 2.15 -2.48 -20.87
N PHE A 176 1.33 -1.44 -21.11
CA PHE A 176 1.52 -0.52 -22.23
C PHE A 176 2.83 0.27 -22.12
N ALA A 177 3.09 0.89 -20.96
CA ALA A 177 4.30 1.68 -20.71
C ALA A 177 5.58 0.84 -20.86
N GLU A 178 5.61 -0.37 -20.30
CA GLU A 178 6.77 -1.26 -20.36
C GLU A 178 7.09 -1.68 -21.80
N THR A 179 6.06 -1.93 -22.61
CA THR A 179 6.23 -2.23 -24.04
C THR A 179 6.78 -1.02 -24.79
N LEU A 180 6.18 0.16 -24.60
CA LEU A 180 6.66 1.37 -25.25
C LEU A 180 8.07 1.76 -24.82
N ALA A 181 8.45 1.52 -23.57
CA ALA A 181 9.80 1.74 -23.10
C ALA A 181 10.82 0.89 -23.90
N LYS A 182 10.49 -0.37 -24.19
CA LYS A 182 11.31 -1.25 -25.03
C LYS A 182 11.36 -0.80 -26.49
N GLU A 183 10.20 -0.46 -27.08
CA GLU A 183 10.14 -0.03 -28.49
C GLU A 183 10.78 1.35 -28.73
N GLY A 184 10.64 2.24 -27.76
CA GLY A 184 11.07 3.63 -27.81
C GLY A 184 12.54 3.86 -27.49
N HIS A 185 13.18 2.92 -26.80
CA HIS A 185 14.54 3.11 -26.24
C HIS A 185 15.56 3.59 -27.29
N ARG A 186 15.61 2.93 -28.45
CA ARG A 186 16.53 3.27 -29.56
C ARG A 186 16.26 4.64 -30.21
N TYR A 187 15.10 5.22 -29.95
CA TYR A 187 14.68 6.54 -30.44
C TYR A 187 14.76 7.61 -29.33
N ASN A 188 15.39 7.28 -28.19
CA ASN A 188 15.45 8.15 -27.01
C ASN A 188 14.05 8.59 -26.55
N ILE A 189 13.08 7.66 -26.67
CA ILE A 189 11.73 7.79 -26.12
C ILE A 189 11.68 6.97 -24.84
N PHE A 190 11.50 7.64 -23.71
CA PHE A 190 11.40 7.00 -22.40
C PHE A 190 9.99 7.08 -21.86
N VAL A 191 9.52 5.94 -21.35
CA VAL A 191 8.15 5.76 -20.89
C VAL A 191 8.17 5.19 -19.48
N ASN A 192 7.49 5.87 -18.57
CA ASN A 192 7.38 5.48 -17.17
C ASN A 192 5.93 5.56 -16.70
N SER A 193 5.64 4.90 -15.58
CA SER A 193 4.34 4.98 -14.91
C SER A 193 4.47 5.58 -13.52
N ILE A 194 3.45 6.34 -13.12
CA ILE A 194 3.31 6.81 -11.75
C ILE A 194 2.00 6.28 -11.15
N ALA A 195 2.00 5.96 -9.87
CA ALA A 195 0.85 5.52 -9.10
C ALA A 195 0.63 6.50 -7.94
N PRO A 196 0.06 7.70 -8.21
CA PRO A 196 -0.23 8.66 -7.16
C PRO A 196 -1.38 8.17 -6.28
N LEU A 197 -1.20 8.26 -4.97
CA LEU A 197 -2.28 8.06 -4.01
C LEU A 197 -3.12 9.34 -3.94
N ALA A 198 -4.38 9.24 -4.36
CA ALA A 198 -5.34 10.33 -4.26
C ALA A 198 -6.08 10.31 -2.92
N ARG A 199 -6.65 11.46 -2.54
CA ARG A 199 -7.65 11.52 -1.47
C ARG A 199 -8.89 10.73 -1.91
N SER A 200 -9.25 9.73 -1.13
CA SER A 200 -10.48 8.95 -1.22
C SER A 200 -11.31 9.12 0.06
N ARG A 201 -12.59 8.75 0.01
CA ARG A 201 -13.44 8.66 1.22
C ARG A 201 -12.82 7.75 2.28
N MET A 202 -12.09 6.71 1.89
CA MET A 202 -11.40 5.83 2.82
C MET A 202 -10.25 6.55 3.52
N THR A 203 -9.40 7.27 2.77
CA THR A 203 -8.30 8.05 3.35
C THR A 203 -8.81 9.27 4.12
N GLU A 204 -9.91 9.91 3.73
CA GLU A 204 -10.51 11.04 4.45
C GLU A 204 -11.01 10.65 5.85
N ASN A 205 -11.54 9.44 5.99
CA ASN A 205 -12.05 8.94 7.26
C ASN A 205 -10.96 8.35 8.18
N VAL A 206 -9.77 8.08 7.63
CA VAL A 206 -8.66 7.42 8.34
C VAL A 206 -7.52 8.41 8.65
N LEU A 207 -7.35 9.46 7.84
CA LEU A 207 -6.21 10.37 7.93
C LEU A 207 -6.56 11.70 8.58
N PRO A 208 -5.71 12.24 9.46
CA PRO A 208 -5.88 13.58 10.02
C PRO A 208 -5.92 14.67 8.93
N PRO A 209 -6.66 15.77 9.13
CA PRO A 209 -6.77 16.87 8.16
C PRO A 209 -5.42 17.46 7.71
N HIS A 210 -4.42 17.51 8.60
CA HIS A 210 -3.08 18.00 8.25
C HIS A 210 -2.31 17.05 7.32
N ILE A 211 -2.52 15.73 7.41
CA ILE A 211 -1.96 14.74 6.48
C ILE A 211 -2.74 14.76 5.16
N LEU A 212 -4.06 14.86 5.22
CA LEU A 212 -4.89 15.05 4.04
C LEU A 212 -4.42 16.29 3.26
N LYS A 213 -4.14 17.41 3.93
CA LYS A 213 -3.58 18.63 3.31
C LYS A 213 -2.32 18.35 2.49
N GLN A 214 -1.47 17.39 2.91
CA GLN A 214 -0.26 17.02 2.18
C GLN A 214 -0.52 16.07 0.99
N LEU A 215 -1.67 15.42 0.90
CA LEU A 215 -2.10 14.67 -0.29
C LEU A 215 -2.60 15.64 -1.37
N GLY A 216 -1.67 16.42 -1.92
CA GLY A 216 -1.94 17.38 -2.99
C GLY A 216 -1.10 17.09 -4.25
N PRO A 217 -1.60 17.47 -5.44
CA PRO A 217 -0.89 17.31 -6.70
C PRO A 217 0.54 17.88 -6.72
N GLU A 218 0.79 18.96 -5.98
CA GLU A 218 2.08 19.64 -5.87
C GLU A 218 3.20 18.73 -5.34
N LYS A 219 2.84 17.65 -4.61
CA LYS A 219 3.81 16.65 -4.14
C LYS A 219 4.11 15.58 -5.19
N ILE A 220 3.30 15.45 -6.23
CA ILE A 220 3.44 14.44 -7.28
C ILE A 220 4.29 14.97 -8.44
N VAL A 221 4.08 16.24 -8.81
CA VAL A 221 4.71 16.90 -9.95
C VAL A 221 6.24 16.86 -9.99
N PRO A 222 6.97 17.01 -8.86
CA PRO A 222 8.44 17.02 -8.89
C PRO A 222 9.06 15.76 -9.50
N LEU A 223 8.52 14.58 -9.21
CA LEU A 223 9.01 13.34 -9.82
C LEU A 223 8.70 13.30 -11.31
N VAL A 224 7.50 13.74 -11.73
CA VAL A 224 7.11 13.78 -13.14
C VAL A 224 8.04 14.68 -13.94
N LEU A 225 8.34 15.88 -13.44
CA LEU A 225 9.33 16.77 -14.04
C LEU A 225 10.70 16.09 -14.12
N HIS A 226 11.17 15.47 -13.04
CA HIS A 226 12.46 14.79 -13.07
C HIS A 226 12.50 13.66 -14.14
N LEU A 227 11.47 12.82 -14.21
CA LEU A 227 11.37 11.72 -15.17
C LEU A 227 11.30 12.16 -16.63
N THR A 228 10.76 13.36 -16.90
CA THR A 228 10.61 13.88 -18.27
C THR A 228 11.68 14.88 -18.67
N HIS A 229 12.66 15.14 -17.81
CA HIS A 229 13.79 15.97 -18.19
C HIS A 229 14.72 15.25 -19.19
N GLU A 230 15.40 16.02 -20.04
CA GLU A 230 16.24 15.47 -21.11
C GLU A 230 17.48 14.72 -20.60
N GLN A 231 18.00 15.14 -19.44
CA GLN A 231 19.15 14.51 -18.78
C GLN A 231 18.78 13.17 -18.15
N THR A 232 17.50 12.96 -17.84
CA THR A 232 17.05 11.73 -17.19
C THR A 232 16.98 10.59 -18.21
N LYS A 233 17.58 9.45 -17.83
CA LYS A 233 17.63 8.22 -18.63
C LYS A 233 16.73 7.10 -18.10
N VAL A 234 15.91 7.41 -17.10
CA VAL A 234 14.99 6.47 -16.48
C VAL A 234 13.86 6.14 -17.45
N THR A 235 13.66 4.86 -17.72
CA THR A 235 12.56 4.32 -18.52
C THR A 235 12.17 2.96 -17.94
N ASN A 236 10.97 2.48 -18.26
CA ASN A 236 10.48 1.17 -17.79
C ASN A 236 10.37 1.09 -16.26
N SER A 237 10.06 2.21 -15.60
CA SER A 237 9.94 2.29 -14.15
C SER A 237 8.55 2.71 -13.69
N ILE A 238 8.17 2.23 -12.50
CA ILE A 238 6.89 2.51 -11.84
C ILE A 238 7.19 3.14 -10.48
N PHE A 239 6.46 4.19 -10.11
CA PHE A 239 6.68 4.89 -8.83
C PHE A 239 5.38 5.11 -8.07
N GLU A 240 5.36 4.78 -6.78
CA GLU A 240 4.28 5.16 -5.87
C GLU A 240 4.59 6.52 -5.22
N LEU A 241 3.56 7.36 -5.11
CA LEU A 241 3.70 8.76 -4.71
C LEU A 241 2.56 9.19 -3.79
N ALA A 242 2.87 9.71 -2.61
CA ALA A 242 1.87 10.31 -1.73
C ALA A 242 2.50 11.23 -0.67
N ALA A 243 1.93 12.41 -0.44
CA ALA A 243 2.31 13.27 0.68
C ALA A 243 3.83 13.50 0.84
N GLY A 244 4.54 13.72 -0.28
CA GLY A 244 5.99 13.93 -0.29
C GLY A 244 6.82 12.63 -0.24
N PHE A 245 6.20 11.45 -0.21
CA PHE A 245 6.86 10.17 -0.40
C PHE A 245 7.07 9.86 -1.87
N TYR A 246 8.24 9.30 -2.20
CA TYR A 246 8.64 8.82 -3.51
C TYR A 246 9.30 7.45 -3.36
N GLY A 247 8.69 6.39 -3.91
CA GLY A 247 9.28 5.05 -3.89
C GLY A 247 9.10 4.35 -5.22
N GLN A 248 10.19 3.84 -5.79
CA GLN A 248 10.10 2.93 -6.93
C GLN A 248 9.47 1.61 -6.49
N ILE A 249 8.60 1.08 -7.34
CA ILE A 249 7.99 -0.26 -7.22
C ILE A 249 8.36 -1.08 -8.47
N ARG A 250 8.69 -2.35 -8.27
CA ARG A 250 9.11 -3.27 -9.33
C ARG A 250 8.54 -4.66 -9.10
N TRP A 251 8.57 -5.49 -10.15
CA TRP A 251 8.24 -6.90 -10.04
C TRP A 251 9.34 -7.65 -9.30
N GLU A 252 8.93 -8.54 -8.42
CA GLU A 252 9.79 -9.55 -7.79
C GLU A 252 9.19 -10.92 -8.09
N ARG A 253 10.00 -11.81 -8.67
CA ARG A 253 9.61 -13.18 -9.04
C ARG A 253 10.39 -14.16 -8.19
N SER A 254 9.70 -15.11 -7.57
CA SER A 254 10.35 -16.14 -6.77
C SER A 254 11.31 -16.99 -7.60
N SER A 255 12.28 -17.62 -6.94
CA SER A 255 13.08 -18.69 -7.53
C SER A 255 12.20 -19.83 -8.09
N GLY A 256 11.00 -19.99 -7.51
CA GLY A 256 9.98 -20.93 -7.91
C GLY A 256 10.35 -22.37 -7.57
N GLN A 257 9.72 -23.33 -8.23
CA GLN A 257 9.99 -24.76 -8.10
C GLN A 257 10.01 -25.42 -9.48
N ILE A 258 11.02 -26.27 -9.72
CA ILE A 258 11.09 -27.14 -10.89
C ILE A 258 10.54 -28.55 -10.58
N PHE A 259 9.95 -29.17 -11.59
CA PHE A 259 9.35 -30.50 -11.64
C PHE A 259 9.76 -31.16 -12.94
N ASN A 260 10.10 -32.46 -12.93
CA ASN A 260 10.48 -33.13 -14.17
C ASN A 260 9.27 -33.20 -15.12
N PRO A 261 9.30 -32.57 -16.31
CA PRO A 261 8.15 -32.52 -17.20
C PRO A 261 8.07 -33.70 -18.18
N THR A 262 9.04 -34.63 -18.15
CA THR A 262 9.15 -35.72 -19.15
C THR A 262 8.12 -36.84 -18.96
N ASN A 263 7.56 -36.99 -17.77
CA ASN A 263 6.45 -37.89 -17.50
C ASN A 263 5.20 -37.09 -17.11
N PRO A 264 4.28 -36.81 -18.05
CA PRO A 264 3.04 -36.07 -17.77
C PRO A 264 2.17 -36.71 -16.68
N ALA A 265 2.27 -38.03 -16.47
CA ALA A 265 1.51 -38.72 -15.43
C ALA A 265 2.05 -38.44 -14.01
N SER A 266 3.29 -37.96 -13.87
CA SER A 266 3.88 -37.60 -12.57
C SER A 266 3.84 -36.10 -12.30
N PHE A 267 3.81 -35.23 -13.33
CA PHE A 267 3.66 -33.79 -13.13
C PHE A 267 2.19 -33.39 -12.93
N THR A 268 1.69 -33.60 -11.72
CA THR A 268 0.27 -33.48 -11.35
C THR A 268 0.00 -32.27 -10.44
N PRO A 269 -1.26 -31.84 -10.28
CA PRO A 269 -1.71 -30.96 -9.21
C PRO A 269 -1.16 -31.34 -7.82
N GLU A 270 -1.16 -32.63 -7.47
CA GLU A 270 -0.63 -33.12 -6.19
C GLU A 270 0.88 -32.88 -6.04
N ALA A 271 1.66 -33.09 -7.11
CA ALA A 271 3.10 -32.81 -7.08
C ALA A 271 3.37 -31.31 -6.83
N ILE A 272 2.61 -30.44 -7.49
CA ILE A 272 2.69 -28.98 -7.28
C ILE A 272 2.28 -28.64 -5.84
N LEU A 273 1.19 -29.23 -5.34
CA LEU A 273 0.69 -29.01 -3.97
C LEU A 273 1.72 -29.42 -2.91
N ALA A 274 2.40 -30.55 -3.11
CA ALA A 274 3.44 -31.05 -2.21
C ALA A 274 4.63 -30.07 -2.07
N LYS A 275 4.89 -29.26 -3.12
CA LYS A 275 5.95 -28.24 -3.13
C LYS A 275 5.41 -26.81 -3.12
N TRP A 276 4.15 -26.59 -2.72
CA TRP A 276 3.51 -25.27 -2.77
C TRP A 276 4.32 -24.17 -2.08
N LYS A 277 4.84 -24.44 -0.87
CA LYS A 277 5.64 -23.48 -0.11
C LYS A 277 6.89 -23.03 -0.88
N ALA A 278 7.51 -23.94 -1.63
CA ALA A 278 8.68 -23.64 -2.45
C ALA A 278 8.31 -22.78 -3.67
N ILE A 279 7.09 -22.86 -4.20
CA ILE A 279 6.67 -21.98 -5.31
C ILE A 279 6.52 -20.53 -4.81
N THR A 280 6.01 -20.38 -3.58
CA THR A 280 5.64 -19.10 -2.98
C THR A 280 6.68 -18.51 -2.02
N ASP A 281 7.84 -19.16 -1.85
CA ASP A 281 8.95 -18.59 -1.09
C ASP A 281 9.83 -17.72 -1.98
N TYR A 282 10.35 -16.63 -1.41
CA TYR A 282 11.22 -15.67 -2.13
C TYR A 282 12.68 -15.85 -1.69
N LYS A 283 13.07 -17.12 -1.49
CA LYS A 283 14.45 -17.50 -1.14
C LYS A 283 15.15 -18.05 -2.37
N ASP A 284 16.44 -17.75 -2.46
CA ASP A 284 17.30 -18.33 -3.48
C ASP A 284 17.40 -19.85 -3.32
N LYS A 285 17.58 -20.53 -4.45
CA LYS A 285 17.72 -21.99 -4.54
C LYS A 285 18.87 -22.31 -5.49
N ASP A 286 19.39 -23.53 -5.36
CA ASP A 286 20.54 -23.98 -6.15
C ASP A 286 20.32 -23.90 -7.66
N PHE A 287 19.07 -24.04 -8.12
CA PHE A 287 18.74 -24.01 -9.55
C PHE A 287 18.32 -22.63 -10.06
N ASN A 288 17.88 -21.72 -9.19
CA ASN A 288 17.39 -20.38 -9.56
C ASN A 288 17.32 -19.45 -8.33
N THR A 289 17.50 -18.15 -8.54
CA THR A 289 17.41 -17.12 -7.49
C THR A 289 16.11 -16.34 -7.58
N THR A 290 15.74 -15.62 -6.53
CA THR A 290 14.72 -14.57 -6.62
C THR A 290 15.19 -13.50 -7.60
N GLN A 291 14.28 -13.04 -8.46
CA GLN A 291 14.59 -12.13 -9.56
C GLN A 291 13.76 -10.85 -9.49
N HIS A 292 14.29 -9.79 -10.10
CA HIS A 292 13.58 -8.54 -10.32
C HIS A 292 13.40 -8.31 -11.84
N PRO A 293 12.54 -9.12 -12.48
CA PRO A 293 12.55 -9.27 -13.92
C PRO A 293 11.97 -8.08 -14.69
N VAL A 294 12.51 -7.89 -15.89
CA VAL A 294 11.95 -7.05 -16.96
C VAL A 294 11.60 -7.88 -18.21
N GLN A 295 11.63 -9.20 -18.09
CA GLN A 295 11.34 -10.18 -19.13
C GLN A 295 10.96 -11.54 -18.53
N LEU A 296 10.50 -12.45 -19.38
CA LEU A 296 10.22 -13.83 -19.00
C LEU A 296 11.45 -14.54 -18.41
N ALA A 297 11.22 -15.59 -17.62
CA ALA A 297 12.29 -16.43 -17.08
C ALA A 297 13.03 -17.16 -18.21
N ASP A 298 14.28 -17.57 -17.96
CA ASP A 298 14.99 -18.46 -18.89
C ASP A 298 14.38 -19.87 -18.80
N TYR A 299 13.26 -20.06 -19.50
CA TYR A 299 12.52 -21.31 -19.51
C TYR A 299 13.33 -22.46 -20.12
N ASN A 300 14.29 -22.16 -21.02
CA ASN A 300 15.15 -23.18 -21.60
C ASN A 300 16.08 -23.76 -20.53
N ASP A 301 16.83 -22.91 -19.81
CA ASP A 301 17.69 -23.33 -18.70
C ASP A 301 16.90 -24.04 -17.58
N LEU A 302 15.74 -23.48 -17.20
CA LEU A 302 14.87 -24.08 -16.18
C LEU A 302 14.38 -25.48 -16.60
N THR A 303 13.99 -25.66 -17.86
CA THR A 303 13.53 -26.95 -18.38
C THR A 303 14.66 -27.97 -18.44
N GLU A 304 15.87 -27.55 -18.85
CA GLU A 304 17.04 -28.44 -18.85
C GLU A 304 17.41 -28.90 -17.45
N LYS A 305 17.36 -28.01 -16.45
CA LYS A 305 17.54 -28.35 -15.03
C LYS A 305 16.42 -29.26 -14.53
N ALA A 306 15.17 -28.98 -14.87
CA ALA A 306 14.02 -29.78 -14.48
C ALA A 306 14.08 -31.23 -15.00
N LYS A 307 14.56 -31.43 -16.24
CA LYS A 307 14.74 -32.76 -16.85
C LYS A 307 15.78 -33.63 -16.13
N LYS A 308 16.69 -33.04 -15.34
CA LYS A 308 17.69 -33.76 -14.53
C LYS A 308 17.15 -34.30 -13.21
N LEU A 309 15.96 -33.85 -12.78
CA LEU A 309 15.29 -34.39 -11.58
C LEU A 309 14.79 -35.82 -11.83
N PRO A 310 14.47 -36.60 -10.78
CA PRO A 310 13.80 -37.89 -10.95
C PRO A 310 12.54 -37.78 -11.81
N VAL A 311 12.35 -38.73 -12.73
CA VAL A 311 11.19 -38.76 -13.66
C VAL A 311 9.86 -38.88 -12.90
N GLN A 312 9.87 -39.51 -11.74
CA GLN A 312 8.73 -39.56 -10.84
C GLN A 312 8.80 -38.39 -9.86
N ASN A 313 7.95 -37.38 -10.09
CA ASN A 313 7.80 -36.27 -9.16
C ASN A 313 7.13 -36.75 -7.86
N ASP A 314 7.59 -36.22 -6.73
CA ASP A 314 6.99 -36.44 -5.40
C ASP A 314 5.54 -35.97 -5.38
N GLN A 315 4.60 -36.90 -5.19
CA GLN A 315 3.16 -36.62 -5.18
C GLN A 315 2.66 -36.09 -3.84
N GLY A 316 3.48 -36.11 -2.79
CA GLY A 316 3.04 -35.84 -1.43
C GLY A 316 1.90 -36.76 -0.94
N ASN A 317 1.27 -36.35 0.16
CA ASN A 317 0.27 -37.16 0.88
C ASN A 317 -1.17 -36.69 0.67
N ILE A 318 -1.38 -35.51 0.05
CA ILE A 318 -2.71 -34.92 -0.13
C ILE A 318 -3.14 -35.19 -1.56
N LYS A 319 -4.33 -35.79 -1.72
CA LYS A 319 -4.95 -36.04 -3.02
C LYS A 319 -5.96 -34.94 -3.34
N VAL A 320 -5.96 -34.48 -4.58
CA VAL A 320 -6.94 -33.48 -5.06
C VAL A 320 -8.20 -34.23 -5.48
N THR A 321 -9.26 -34.09 -4.70
CA THR A 321 -10.54 -34.81 -4.89
C THR A 321 -11.74 -33.87 -4.96
N SER A 322 -11.59 -32.61 -4.54
CA SER A 322 -12.67 -31.61 -4.48
C SER A 322 -13.29 -31.24 -5.82
N LEU A 323 -12.63 -31.58 -6.93
CA LEU A 323 -13.06 -31.25 -8.29
C LEU A 323 -14.06 -32.25 -8.88
N LYS A 324 -14.24 -33.41 -8.22
CA LYS A 324 -15.22 -34.40 -8.65
C LYS A 324 -16.62 -33.78 -8.70
N ASN A 325 -17.29 -33.90 -9.84
CA ASN A 325 -18.60 -33.34 -10.15
C ASN A 325 -18.70 -31.80 -10.10
N LYS A 326 -17.59 -31.07 -10.00
CA LYS A 326 -17.58 -29.62 -10.20
C LYS A 326 -17.81 -29.30 -11.67
N VAL A 327 -18.49 -28.19 -11.95
CA VAL A 327 -18.72 -27.74 -13.33
C VAL A 327 -17.74 -26.64 -13.68
N VAL A 328 -17.01 -26.83 -14.78
CA VAL A 328 -15.92 -25.97 -15.23
C VAL A 328 -16.25 -25.43 -16.61
N ILE A 329 -16.21 -24.11 -16.78
CA ILE A 329 -16.31 -23.46 -18.09
C ILE A 329 -14.93 -22.99 -18.50
N ILE A 330 -14.48 -23.37 -19.69
CA ILE A 330 -13.17 -22.99 -20.23
C ILE A 330 -13.36 -22.34 -21.59
N THR A 331 -12.94 -21.08 -21.72
CA THR A 331 -13.04 -20.34 -22.99
C THR A 331 -11.82 -20.56 -23.88
N GLY A 332 -12.03 -20.62 -25.20
CA GLY A 332 -10.98 -20.94 -26.18
C GLY A 332 -10.40 -22.34 -25.97
N ALA A 333 -11.28 -23.31 -25.71
CA ALA A 333 -10.92 -24.66 -25.31
C ALA A 333 -10.89 -25.67 -26.47
N GLY A 334 -11.11 -25.25 -27.72
CA GLY A 334 -11.05 -26.13 -28.90
C GLY A 334 -9.65 -26.59 -29.26
N GLY A 335 -8.60 -25.99 -28.70
CA GLY A 335 -7.20 -26.36 -28.95
C GLY A 335 -6.21 -25.79 -27.94
N GLY A 336 -4.92 -26.09 -28.14
CA GLY A 336 -3.81 -25.53 -27.34
C GLY A 336 -3.98 -25.68 -25.83
N LEU A 337 -3.67 -24.61 -25.09
CA LEU A 337 -3.79 -24.54 -23.62
C LEU A 337 -5.21 -24.84 -23.12
N GLY A 338 -6.23 -24.26 -23.76
CA GLY A 338 -7.62 -24.44 -23.35
C GLY A 338 -8.07 -25.89 -23.44
N ARG A 339 -7.73 -26.59 -24.53
CA ARG A 339 -7.95 -28.04 -24.66
C ARG A 339 -7.25 -28.82 -23.54
N SER A 340 -5.99 -28.50 -23.27
CA SER A 340 -5.23 -29.16 -22.20
C SER A 340 -5.90 -28.95 -20.83
N HIS A 341 -6.32 -27.73 -20.51
CA HIS A 341 -7.08 -27.47 -19.28
C HIS A 341 -8.35 -28.32 -19.20
N ALA A 342 -9.12 -28.43 -20.30
CA ALA A 342 -10.34 -29.23 -20.35
C ALA A 342 -10.09 -30.71 -20.05
N LEU A 343 -9.06 -31.30 -20.66
CA LEU A 343 -8.68 -32.70 -20.42
C LEU A 343 -8.24 -32.95 -18.98
N TRP A 344 -7.48 -32.02 -18.39
CA TRP A 344 -7.03 -32.10 -17.01
C TRP A 344 -8.17 -31.95 -16.00
N PHE A 345 -9.10 -31.00 -16.19
CA PHE A 345 -10.27 -30.90 -15.32
C PHE A 345 -11.15 -32.16 -15.39
N ALA A 346 -11.38 -32.69 -16.60
CA ALA A 346 -12.12 -33.94 -16.78
C ALA A 346 -11.44 -35.14 -16.10
N GLN A 347 -10.10 -35.22 -16.15
CA GLN A 347 -9.31 -36.24 -15.46
C GLN A 347 -9.55 -36.23 -13.93
N TYR A 348 -9.78 -35.05 -13.34
CA TYR A 348 -10.11 -34.90 -11.91
C TYR A 348 -11.61 -35.01 -11.62
N GLY A 349 -12.39 -35.53 -12.58
CA GLY A 349 -13.81 -35.83 -12.41
C GLY A 349 -14.74 -34.63 -12.55
N ALA A 350 -14.26 -33.49 -13.04
CA ALA A 350 -15.10 -32.34 -13.31
C ALA A 350 -15.95 -32.53 -14.59
N LYS A 351 -17.08 -31.84 -14.65
CA LYS A 351 -17.92 -31.70 -15.83
C LYS A 351 -17.51 -30.44 -16.59
N VAL A 352 -17.18 -30.57 -17.86
CA VAL A 352 -16.50 -29.49 -18.60
C VAL A 352 -17.37 -28.92 -19.71
N VAL A 353 -17.58 -27.61 -19.70
CA VAL A 353 -18.11 -26.85 -20.84
C VAL A 353 -16.92 -26.36 -21.65
N VAL A 354 -16.77 -26.92 -22.85
CA VAL A 354 -15.71 -26.56 -23.79
C VAL A 354 -16.25 -25.46 -24.70
N ASN A 355 -15.94 -24.21 -24.38
CA ASN A 355 -16.31 -23.09 -25.24
C ASN A 355 -15.22 -22.82 -26.28
N ASP A 356 -15.60 -22.85 -27.55
CA ASP A 356 -14.78 -22.41 -28.68
C ASP A 356 -15.68 -22.05 -29.86
N ILE A 357 -15.49 -20.86 -30.44
CA ILE A 357 -16.33 -20.39 -31.56
C ILE A 357 -16.13 -21.19 -32.86
N LYS A 358 -15.05 -21.99 -32.97
CA LYS A 358 -14.72 -22.72 -34.20
C LYS A 358 -14.95 -24.22 -34.10
N ALA A 359 -14.37 -24.88 -33.08
CA ALA A 359 -14.31 -26.35 -33.07
C ALA A 359 -14.22 -26.97 -31.67
N PRO A 360 -15.25 -26.81 -30.81
CA PRO A 360 -15.26 -27.41 -29.47
C PRO A 360 -15.51 -28.93 -29.48
N ASP A 361 -16.22 -29.45 -30.50
CA ASP A 361 -16.71 -30.83 -30.52
C ASP A 361 -15.61 -31.89 -30.43
N THR A 362 -14.48 -31.65 -31.08
CA THR A 362 -13.34 -32.59 -31.08
C THR A 362 -12.84 -32.89 -29.66
N VAL A 363 -12.73 -31.86 -28.83
CA VAL A 363 -12.30 -31.98 -27.43
C VAL A 363 -13.39 -32.62 -26.56
N VAL A 364 -14.65 -32.31 -26.84
CA VAL A 364 -15.80 -32.92 -26.15
C VAL A 364 -15.90 -34.42 -26.42
N THR A 365 -15.75 -34.83 -27.69
CA THR A 365 -15.71 -36.24 -28.07
C THR A 365 -14.57 -36.96 -27.37
N GLU A 366 -13.38 -36.37 -27.33
CA GLU A 366 -12.22 -36.93 -26.64
C GLU A 366 -12.48 -37.12 -25.14
N ILE A 367 -13.00 -36.09 -24.46
CA ILE A 367 -13.33 -36.16 -23.02
C ILE A 367 -14.40 -37.21 -22.75
N ASN A 368 -15.48 -37.24 -23.53
CA ASN A 368 -16.58 -38.17 -23.34
C ASN A 368 -16.18 -39.62 -23.64
N ALA A 369 -15.30 -39.84 -24.63
CA ALA A 369 -14.75 -41.16 -24.91
C ALA A 369 -13.88 -41.69 -23.77
N LYS A 370 -13.08 -40.82 -23.14
CA LYS A 370 -12.14 -41.21 -22.07
C LYS A 370 -12.76 -41.29 -20.69
N TYR A 371 -13.71 -40.41 -20.36
CA TYR A 371 -14.24 -40.22 -19.01
C TYR A 371 -15.76 -40.44 -18.92
N GLY A 372 -16.37 -41.03 -19.95
CA GLY A 372 -17.78 -41.36 -20.01
C GLY A 372 -18.66 -40.25 -20.61
N GLN A 373 -19.80 -40.66 -21.18
CA GLN A 373 -20.74 -39.75 -21.82
C GLN A 373 -21.29 -38.71 -20.84
N GLY A 374 -21.38 -37.46 -21.31
CA GLY A 374 -21.83 -36.33 -20.49
C GLY A 374 -20.79 -35.86 -19.48
N SER A 375 -19.50 -36.15 -19.68
CA SER A 375 -18.39 -35.53 -18.95
C SER A 375 -17.96 -34.18 -19.52
N ALA A 376 -18.25 -33.92 -20.80
CA ALA A 376 -18.15 -32.61 -21.41
C ALA A 376 -19.32 -32.28 -22.36
N VAL A 377 -19.54 -30.98 -22.57
CA VAL A 377 -20.46 -30.44 -23.58
C VAL A 377 -19.79 -29.32 -24.36
N ALA A 378 -20.13 -29.23 -25.65
CA ALA A 378 -19.65 -28.18 -26.55
C ALA A 378 -20.45 -26.90 -26.36
N ASP A 379 -19.79 -25.76 -26.51
CA ASP A 379 -20.41 -24.45 -26.60
C ASP A 379 -19.69 -23.61 -27.68
N THR A 380 -20.46 -23.01 -28.58
CA THR A 380 -19.94 -22.20 -29.70
C THR A 380 -20.30 -20.72 -29.58
N HIS A 381 -20.92 -20.32 -28.47
CA HIS A 381 -21.38 -18.94 -28.28
C HIS A 381 -20.21 -17.98 -28.19
N ASN A 382 -20.45 -16.74 -28.60
CA ASN A 382 -19.48 -15.67 -28.50
C ASN A 382 -19.34 -15.20 -27.04
N ILE A 383 -18.15 -15.35 -26.48
CA ILE A 383 -17.81 -14.99 -25.09
C ILE A 383 -17.96 -13.50 -24.73
N ILE A 384 -18.19 -12.62 -25.70
CA ILE A 384 -18.43 -11.19 -25.49
C ILE A 384 -19.93 -10.89 -25.48
N THR A 385 -20.64 -11.32 -26.54
CA THR A 385 -22.04 -10.94 -26.77
C THR A 385 -23.05 -11.94 -26.20
N GLU A 386 -22.62 -13.17 -25.94
CA GLU A 386 -23.48 -14.30 -25.57
C GLU A 386 -22.98 -15.00 -24.29
N SER A 387 -22.24 -14.29 -23.44
CA SER A 387 -21.66 -14.87 -22.22
C SER A 387 -22.71 -15.42 -21.26
N ALA A 388 -23.91 -14.84 -21.22
CA ALA A 388 -25.02 -15.33 -20.40
C ALA A 388 -25.49 -16.72 -20.87
N GLN A 389 -25.62 -16.93 -22.18
CA GLN A 389 -26.04 -18.20 -22.79
C GLN A 389 -25.06 -19.33 -22.48
N ILE A 390 -23.76 -19.03 -22.38
CA ILE A 390 -22.74 -20.01 -21.98
C ILE A 390 -22.97 -20.47 -20.53
N ILE A 391 -23.24 -19.52 -19.62
CA ILE A 391 -23.52 -19.83 -18.21
C ILE A 391 -24.84 -20.58 -18.08
N GLU A 392 -25.88 -20.14 -18.78
CA GLU A 392 -27.19 -20.80 -18.80
C GLU A 392 -27.12 -22.21 -19.36
N GLY A 393 -26.39 -22.43 -20.46
CA GLY A 393 -26.16 -23.76 -21.02
C GLY A 393 -25.45 -24.69 -20.04
N ALA A 394 -24.47 -24.19 -19.29
CA ALA A 394 -23.80 -24.95 -18.23
C ALA A 394 -24.77 -25.35 -17.10
N ILE A 395 -25.62 -24.41 -16.65
CA ILE A 395 -26.62 -24.65 -15.61
C ILE A 395 -27.70 -25.62 -16.10
N GLN A 396 -28.20 -25.47 -17.33
CA GLN A 396 -29.18 -26.38 -17.91
C GLN A 396 -28.63 -27.80 -18.03
N LYS A 397 -27.36 -27.93 -18.43
CA LYS A 397 -26.75 -29.24 -18.65
C LYS A 397 -26.30 -29.94 -17.37
N PHE A 398 -25.74 -29.20 -16.41
CA PHE A 398 -25.06 -29.76 -15.24
C PHE A 398 -25.55 -29.21 -13.89
N GLY A 399 -26.51 -28.28 -13.89
CA GLY A 399 -27.18 -27.77 -12.69
C GLY A 399 -26.42 -26.71 -11.88
N ARG A 400 -25.15 -26.41 -12.23
CA ARG A 400 -24.27 -25.51 -11.47
C ARG A 400 -23.10 -25.01 -12.33
N VAL A 401 -22.35 -24.02 -11.81
CA VAL A 401 -21.02 -23.62 -12.32
C VAL A 401 -20.11 -23.39 -11.12
N ASP A 402 -18.93 -24.00 -11.08
CA ASP A 402 -17.99 -23.88 -9.96
C ASP A 402 -16.68 -23.18 -10.33
N VAL A 403 -16.25 -23.32 -11.58
CA VAL A 403 -14.97 -22.82 -12.06
C VAL A 403 -15.16 -22.13 -13.41
N LEU A 404 -14.60 -20.94 -13.55
CA LEU A 404 -14.45 -20.23 -14.82
C LEU A 404 -12.96 -20.07 -15.13
N VAL A 405 -12.53 -20.58 -16.29
CA VAL A 405 -11.18 -20.37 -16.82
C VAL A 405 -11.27 -19.47 -18.05
N ASN A 406 -10.90 -18.20 -17.89
CA ASN A 406 -10.83 -17.24 -18.98
C ASN A 406 -9.49 -17.41 -19.72
N ASN A 407 -9.50 -18.20 -20.79
CA ASN A 407 -8.30 -18.55 -21.58
C ASN A 407 -8.36 -18.07 -23.03
N ALA A 408 -9.54 -17.78 -23.58
CA ALA A 408 -9.68 -17.32 -24.96
C ALA A 408 -8.74 -16.15 -25.31
N GLY A 409 -8.25 -16.16 -26.55
CA GLY A 409 -7.23 -15.20 -26.96
C GLY A 409 -6.95 -15.18 -28.45
N ILE A 410 -6.38 -14.05 -28.90
CA ILE A 410 -5.88 -13.86 -30.26
C ILE A 410 -4.56 -13.05 -30.20
N LEU A 411 -3.75 -13.14 -31.26
CA LEU A 411 -2.60 -12.27 -31.45
C LEU A 411 -2.78 -11.36 -32.67
N ARG A 412 -2.31 -10.11 -32.54
CA ARG A 412 -2.24 -9.10 -33.60
C ARG A 412 -0.94 -8.32 -33.41
N ASP A 413 0.16 -9.05 -33.50
CA ASP A 413 1.48 -8.54 -33.19
C ASP A 413 1.95 -7.56 -34.26
N ARG A 414 2.41 -6.39 -33.81
CA ARG A 414 2.84 -5.30 -34.65
C ARG A 414 3.69 -4.34 -33.82
N SER A 415 4.81 -3.87 -34.36
CA SER A 415 5.52 -2.72 -33.78
C SER A 415 4.53 -1.58 -33.54
N PHE A 416 4.60 -0.90 -32.42
CA PHE A 416 3.67 0.17 -32.04
C PHE A 416 3.50 1.23 -33.14
N ALA A 417 4.59 1.56 -33.84
CA ALA A 417 4.59 2.51 -34.95
C ALA A 417 3.69 2.10 -36.15
N LYS A 418 3.41 0.81 -36.32
CA LYS A 418 2.60 0.27 -37.42
C LYS A 418 1.27 -0.31 -36.94
N MET A 419 1.03 -0.33 -35.62
CA MET A 419 -0.15 -0.93 -35.02
C MET A 419 -1.38 -0.10 -35.36
N THR A 420 -2.38 -0.74 -35.95
CA THR A 420 -3.64 -0.10 -36.32
C THR A 420 -4.61 -0.05 -35.14
N GLN A 421 -5.62 0.83 -35.21
CA GLN A 421 -6.72 0.86 -34.24
C GLN A 421 -7.46 -0.48 -34.19
N GLN A 422 -7.71 -1.09 -35.35
CA GLN A 422 -8.42 -2.36 -35.46
C GLN A 422 -7.66 -3.51 -34.80
N GLU A 423 -6.33 -3.58 -34.97
CA GLU A 423 -5.48 -4.58 -34.30
C GLU A 423 -5.47 -4.39 -32.77
N TRP A 424 -5.50 -3.15 -32.30
CA TRP A 424 -5.62 -2.84 -30.86
C TRP A 424 -7.00 -3.26 -30.31
N ASP A 425 -8.08 -2.82 -30.95
CA ASP A 425 -9.44 -3.05 -30.49
C ASP A 425 -9.78 -4.54 -30.47
N ALA A 426 -9.39 -5.30 -31.51
CA ALA A 426 -9.63 -6.74 -31.56
C ALA A 426 -9.00 -7.48 -30.36
N VAL A 427 -7.77 -7.12 -30.00
CA VAL A 427 -7.06 -7.72 -28.86
C VAL A 427 -7.72 -7.32 -27.53
N MET A 428 -8.08 -6.04 -27.37
CA MET A 428 -8.79 -5.58 -26.17
C MET A 428 -10.14 -6.27 -25.98
N GLN A 429 -10.92 -6.41 -27.06
CA GLN A 429 -12.22 -7.06 -27.04
C GLN A 429 -12.14 -8.52 -26.61
N VAL A 430 -11.26 -9.31 -27.25
CA VAL A 430 -11.16 -10.76 -26.96
C VAL A 430 -10.54 -11.02 -25.59
N HIS A 431 -9.55 -10.24 -25.16
CA HIS A 431 -8.85 -10.53 -23.92
C HIS A 431 -9.53 -9.88 -22.72
N LEU A 432 -9.68 -8.56 -22.73
CA LEU A 432 -10.14 -7.82 -21.56
C LEU A 432 -11.66 -7.82 -21.46
N ILE A 433 -12.36 -7.43 -22.54
CA ILE A 433 -13.81 -7.28 -22.52
C ILE A 433 -14.52 -8.63 -22.38
N ALA A 434 -14.05 -9.66 -23.10
CA ALA A 434 -14.61 -11.02 -22.94
C ALA A 434 -14.39 -11.58 -21.52
N THR A 435 -13.20 -11.37 -20.92
CA THR A 435 -12.93 -11.79 -19.53
C THR A 435 -13.87 -11.11 -18.55
N PHE A 436 -14.16 -9.82 -18.75
CA PHE A 436 -15.18 -9.11 -17.99
C PHE A 436 -16.57 -9.71 -18.22
N ALA A 437 -17.00 -9.91 -19.48
CA ALA A 437 -18.33 -10.39 -19.84
C ALA A 437 -18.63 -11.79 -19.24
N MET A 438 -17.69 -12.72 -19.34
CA MET A 438 -17.78 -14.06 -18.75
C MET A 438 -17.81 -13.99 -17.22
N THR A 439 -16.93 -13.18 -16.62
CA THR A 439 -16.91 -13.00 -15.16
C THR A 439 -18.22 -12.39 -14.67
N LYS A 440 -18.73 -11.37 -15.36
CA LYS A 440 -19.98 -10.70 -15.03
C LYS A 440 -21.17 -11.66 -15.08
N ALA A 441 -21.21 -12.54 -16.08
CA ALA A 441 -22.26 -13.53 -16.25
C ALA A 441 -22.22 -14.62 -15.16
N VAL A 442 -21.04 -15.13 -14.80
CA VAL A 442 -20.93 -16.22 -13.79
C VAL A 442 -21.06 -15.71 -12.33
N TRP A 443 -20.75 -14.43 -12.08
CA TRP A 443 -20.67 -13.89 -10.72
C TRP A 443 -21.94 -14.09 -9.87
N PRO A 444 -23.18 -13.86 -10.38
CA PRO A 444 -24.40 -14.12 -9.62
C PRO A 444 -24.55 -15.59 -9.20
N VAL A 445 -24.15 -16.53 -10.06
CA VAL A 445 -24.16 -17.98 -9.78
C VAL A 445 -23.24 -18.28 -8.60
N PHE A 446 -22.02 -17.76 -8.62
CA PHE A 446 -21.07 -17.95 -7.51
C PHE A 446 -21.55 -17.31 -6.21
N LEU A 447 -22.23 -16.15 -6.26
CA LEU A 447 -22.83 -15.55 -5.07
C LEU A 447 -23.94 -16.43 -4.48
N GLN A 448 -24.80 -16.99 -5.33
CA GLN A 448 -25.88 -17.90 -4.92
C GLN A 448 -25.31 -19.18 -4.29
N GLN A 449 -24.26 -19.74 -4.91
CA GLN A 449 -23.58 -20.95 -4.45
C GLN A 449 -22.62 -20.71 -3.27
N LYS A 450 -22.35 -19.44 -2.90
CA LYS A 450 -21.40 -19.04 -1.86
C LYS A 450 -19.97 -19.55 -2.09
N GLY A 451 -19.57 -19.65 -3.35
CA GLY A 451 -18.26 -20.16 -3.73
C GLY A 451 -18.07 -20.22 -5.24
N GLY A 452 -16.82 -20.14 -5.66
CA GLY A 452 -16.42 -20.27 -7.06
C GLY A 452 -14.96 -19.94 -7.28
N TYR A 453 -14.39 -20.47 -8.35
CA TYR A 453 -13.01 -20.25 -8.74
C TYR A 453 -12.95 -19.56 -10.10
N ILE A 454 -12.18 -18.49 -10.22
CA ILE A 454 -11.87 -17.83 -11.48
C ILE A 454 -10.37 -17.90 -11.71
N ILE A 455 -9.96 -18.46 -12.84
CA ILE A 455 -8.57 -18.46 -13.28
C ILE A 455 -8.50 -17.63 -14.57
N ASN A 456 -7.80 -16.50 -14.48
CA ASN A 456 -7.62 -15.60 -15.60
C ASN A 456 -6.25 -15.79 -16.24
N THR A 457 -6.22 -15.90 -17.57
CA THR A 457 -4.96 -16.05 -18.30
C THR A 457 -4.38 -14.68 -18.65
N THR A 458 -3.32 -14.29 -17.94
CA THR A 458 -2.46 -13.15 -18.29
C THR A 458 -1.29 -13.61 -19.18
N SER A 459 -0.16 -12.88 -19.19
CA SER A 459 1.06 -13.21 -19.93
C SER A 459 2.25 -12.45 -19.34
N THR A 460 3.46 -13.01 -19.46
CA THR A 460 4.72 -12.30 -19.21
C THR A 460 4.86 -11.04 -20.09
N SER A 461 4.27 -11.02 -21.28
CA SER A 461 4.18 -9.79 -22.09
C SER A 461 3.35 -8.71 -21.41
N GLY A 462 2.32 -9.07 -20.63
CA GLY A 462 1.56 -8.10 -19.85
C GLY A 462 2.26 -7.69 -18.55
N ILE A 463 3.05 -8.58 -17.95
CA ILE A 463 3.79 -8.28 -16.71
C ILE A 463 5.01 -7.41 -17.00
N TYR A 464 5.71 -7.62 -18.12
CA TYR A 464 7.02 -7.01 -18.36
C TYR A 464 7.10 -6.16 -19.64
N GLY A 465 6.01 -6.05 -20.39
CA GLY A 465 5.99 -5.54 -21.76
C GLY A 465 6.75 -6.44 -22.75
N ASN A 466 6.43 -6.35 -24.05
CA ASN A 466 7.21 -7.01 -25.09
C ASN A 466 7.15 -6.22 -26.41
N PHE A 467 8.29 -6.09 -27.08
CA PHE A 467 8.38 -5.32 -28.34
C PHE A 467 7.38 -5.90 -29.36
N GLY A 468 6.58 -5.04 -29.99
CA GLY A 468 5.61 -5.46 -31.00
C GLY A 468 4.30 -6.00 -30.45
N GLN A 469 4.09 -5.94 -29.13
CA GLN A 469 2.90 -6.49 -28.47
C GLN A 469 2.20 -5.45 -27.58
N ALA A 470 2.24 -4.17 -27.93
CA ALA A 470 1.67 -3.11 -27.10
C ALA A 470 0.18 -3.32 -26.75
N ASN A 471 -0.62 -3.79 -27.71
CA ASN A 471 -2.03 -4.19 -27.51
C ASN A 471 -2.17 -5.38 -26.56
N TYR A 472 -1.43 -6.46 -26.81
CA TYR A 472 -1.51 -7.69 -26.04
C TYR A 472 -0.99 -7.52 -24.61
N ALA A 473 0.16 -6.85 -24.44
CA ALA A 473 0.72 -6.47 -23.15
C ALA A 473 -0.27 -5.65 -22.33
N ALA A 474 -0.85 -4.61 -22.92
CA ALA A 474 -1.84 -3.77 -22.25
C ALA A 474 -3.08 -4.56 -21.82
N ALA A 475 -3.64 -5.41 -22.70
CA ALA A 475 -4.81 -6.22 -22.37
C ALA A 475 -4.53 -7.25 -21.26
N LYS A 476 -3.36 -7.90 -21.31
CA LYS A 476 -2.96 -8.92 -20.33
C LYS A 476 -2.60 -8.32 -18.97
N ALA A 477 -2.01 -7.13 -18.93
CA ALA A 477 -1.82 -6.36 -17.71
C ALA A 477 -3.17 -5.89 -17.14
N ALA A 478 -4.12 -5.48 -17.99
CA ALA A 478 -5.45 -5.08 -17.55
C ALA A 478 -6.22 -6.24 -16.88
N ILE A 479 -6.09 -7.46 -17.40
CA ILE A 479 -6.62 -8.68 -16.77
C ILE A 479 -6.05 -8.86 -15.35
N LEU A 480 -4.79 -8.52 -15.11
CA LEU A 480 -4.20 -8.61 -13.77
C LEU A 480 -4.84 -7.62 -12.79
N GLY A 481 -5.05 -6.37 -13.22
CA GLY A 481 -5.68 -5.34 -12.39
C GLY A 481 -7.12 -5.71 -12.07
N PHE A 482 -7.83 -6.22 -13.08
CA PHE A 482 -9.19 -6.78 -12.93
C PHE A 482 -9.22 -7.92 -11.91
N SER A 483 -8.33 -8.91 -12.06
CA SER A 483 -8.26 -10.11 -11.21
C SER A 483 -8.01 -9.76 -9.74
N LYS A 484 -7.15 -8.78 -9.46
CA LYS A 484 -6.86 -8.33 -8.10
C LYS A 484 -8.09 -7.71 -7.43
N THR A 485 -8.86 -6.87 -8.14
CA THR A 485 -10.13 -6.35 -7.59
C THR A 485 -11.13 -7.47 -7.31
N LEU A 486 -11.31 -8.41 -8.25
CA LEU A 486 -12.25 -9.52 -8.04
C LEU A 486 -11.86 -10.39 -6.84
N ALA A 487 -10.57 -10.61 -6.63
CA ALA A 487 -10.07 -11.31 -5.46
C ALA A 487 -10.47 -10.60 -4.16
N VAL A 488 -10.41 -9.27 -4.12
CA VAL A 488 -10.86 -8.48 -2.96
C VAL A 488 -12.37 -8.57 -2.78
N GLU A 489 -13.15 -8.38 -3.85
CA GLU A 489 -14.63 -8.42 -3.78
C GLU A 489 -15.18 -9.82 -3.43
N GLY A 490 -14.55 -10.87 -3.98
CA GLY A 490 -15.00 -12.25 -3.89
C GLY A 490 -14.62 -12.96 -2.58
N LEU A 491 -13.56 -12.51 -1.90
CA LEU A 491 -12.97 -13.25 -0.77
C LEU A 491 -13.96 -13.56 0.34
N LYS A 492 -14.74 -12.57 0.79
CA LYS A 492 -15.77 -12.74 1.84
C LYS A 492 -16.98 -13.57 1.38
N LYS A 493 -17.10 -13.83 0.08
CA LYS A 493 -18.19 -14.59 -0.55
C LYS A 493 -17.79 -16.02 -0.94
N GLY A 494 -16.58 -16.45 -0.56
CA GLY A 494 -16.06 -17.77 -0.93
C GLY A 494 -15.53 -17.86 -2.36
N ILE A 495 -15.48 -16.73 -3.08
CA ILE A 495 -14.97 -16.69 -4.46
C ILE A 495 -13.46 -16.47 -4.41
N ARG A 496 -12.71 -17.20 -5.23
CA ARG A 496 -11.25 -17.11 -5.35
C ARG A 496 -10.90 -16.77 -6.79
N VAL A 497 -10.03 -15.79 -6.98
CA VAL A 497 -9.62 -15.33 -8.31
C VAL A 497 -8.11 -15.25 -8.37
N ASN A 498 -7.48 -15.97 -9.29
CA ASN A 498 -6.03 -15.93 -9.50
C ASN A 498 -5.71 -15.74 -10.99
N ALA A 499 -4.49 -15.28 -11.26
CA ALA A 499 -4.01 -15.10 -12.63
C ALA A 499 -2.79 -15.98 -12.91
N ILE A 500 -2.71 -16.49 -14.14
CA ILE A 500 -1.60 -17.31 -14.63
C ILE A 500 -0.97 -16.66 -15.87
N ALA A 501 0.36 -16.65 -15.93
CA ALA A 501 1.15 -16.27 -17.10
C ALA A 501 1.83 -17.53 -17.65
N PRO A 502 1.17 -18.23 -18.60
CA PRO A 502 1.69 -19.48 -19.13
C PRO A 502 2.81 -19.24 -20.15
N HIS A 503 3.79 -20.14 -20.16
CA HIS A 503 4.77 -20.28 -21.24
C HIS A 503 4.63 -21.69 -21.83
N ALA A 504 3.98 -21.76 -23.00
CA ALA A 504 3.66 -23.01 -23.68
C ALA A 504 3.63 -22.85 -25.20
N GLU A 505 3.94 -23.94 -25.91
CA GLU A 505 3.73 -24.13 -27.34
C GLU A 505 2.24 -24.25 -27.64
N THR A 506 1.73 -23.32 -28.45
CA THR A 506 0.35 -23.25 -28.92
C THR A 506 0.33 -22.71 -30.35
N ALA A 507 -0.82 -22.75 -31.02
CA ALA A 507 -0.96 -22.09 -32.32
C ALA A 507 -0.59 -20.59 -32.29
N MET A 508 -0.76 -19.91 -31.14
CA MET A 508 -0.39 -18.51 -30.97
C MET A 508 1.11 -18.31 -30.82
N THR A 509 1.84 -19.21 -30.15
CA THR A 509 3.28 -19.07 -29.89
C THR A 509 4.17 -19.68 -30.98
N LYS A 510 3.62 -20.46 -31.92
CA LYS A 510 4.35 -21.04 -33.07
C LYS A 510 5.10 -20.01 -33.94
N THR A 511 4.61 -18.77 -34.01
CA THR A 511 5.28 -17.69 -34.78
C THR A 511 6.31 -16.91 -33.97
N ILE A 512 6.36 -17.14 -32.65
CA ILE A 512 7.25 -16.48 -31.70
C ILE A 512 8.46 -17.37 -31.37
N PHE A 513 8.26 -18.69 -31.33
CA PHE A 513 9.31 -19.64 -30.96
C PHE A 513 10.25 -20.01 -32.12
N GLY A 514 11.54 -20.12 -31.83
CA GLY A 514 12.56 -20.56 -32.78
C GLY A 514 12.58 -22.08 -33.00
N GLU A 515 13.27 -22.58 -34.04
CA GLU A 515 13.35 -24.03 -34.36
C GLU A 515 13.87 -24.91 -33.21
N LYS A 516 14.70 -24.37 -32.31
CA LYS A 516 15.17 -25.07 -31.11
C LYS A 516 14.09 -25.22 -30.04
N GLU A 517 13.17 -24.26 -29.93
CA GLU A 517 12.08 -24.25 -28.96
C GLU A 517 10.90 -25.12 -29.43
N LEU A 518 10.68 -25.21 -30.75
CA LEU A 518 9.61 -26.00 -31.39
C LEU A 518 9.78 -27.53 -31.33
N LYS A 519 10.79 -28.04 -30.60
CA LYS A 519 11.04 -29.48 -30.38
C LYS A 519 10.36 -29.99 -29.09
N ASN A 520 9.06 -29.71 -28.91
CA ASN A 520 8.21 -30.20 -27.80
C ASN A 520 8.81 -29.95 -26.40
N HIS A 521 9.36 -28.77 -26.14
CA HIS A 521 9.90 -28.46 -24.80
C HIS A 521 8.84 -27.84 -23.89
N PHE A 522 7.83 -27.15 -24.44
CA PHE A 522 6.85 -26.40 -23.67
C PHE A 522 5.42 -26.87 -23.92
N ASP A 523 5.15 -28.17 -23.72
CA ASP A 523 3.81 -28.73 -23.92
C ASP A 523 2.78 -28.08 -22.98
N ALA A 524 1.57 -27.82 -23.49
CA ALA A 524 0.47 -27.21 -22.73
C ALA A 524 0.10 -27.98 -21.44
N SER A 525 0.32 -29.31 -21.42
CA SER A 525 0.11 -30.16 -20.24
C SER A 525 1.05 -29.83 -19.08
N GLN A 526 2.13 -29.08 -19.31
CA GLN A 526 3.03 -28.61 -18.25
C GLN A 526 2.48 -27.39 -17.49
N VAL A 527 1.38 -26.79 -17.97
CA VAL A 527 0.72 -25.63 -17.34
C VAL A 527 -0.57 -26.04 -16.63
N SER A 528 -1.36 -26.91 -17.27
CA SER A 528 -2.70 -27.28 -16.81
C SER A 528 -2.79 -27.84 -15.38
N PRO A 529 -1.82 -28.61 -14.84
CA PRO A 529 -1.78 -29.03 -13.44
C PRO A 529 -1.94 -27.87 -12.45
N MET A 530 -1.28 -26.74 -12.69
CA MET A 530 -1.39 -25.56 -11.83
C MET A 530 -2.79 -24.94 -11.89
N VAL A 531 -3.40 -24.90 -13.08
CA VAL A 531 -4.75 -24.35 -13.29
C VAL A 531 -5.80 -25.17 -12.54
N VAL A 532 -5.70 -26.49 -12.60
CA VAL A 532 -6.54 -27.42 -11.84
C VAL A 532 -6.34 -27.22 -10.35
N LEU A 533 -5.08 -27.14 -9.88
CA LEU A 533 -4.79 -26.96 -8.46
C LEU A 533 -5.35 -25.64 -7.90
N LEU A 534 -5.28 -24.55 -8.67
CA LEU A 534 -5.83 -23.24 -8.28
C LEU A 534 -7.35 -23.25 -8.08
N ALA A 535 -8.06 -24.24 -8.64
CA ALA A 535 -9.49 -24.45 -8.48
C ALA A 535 -9.86 -25.48 -7.38
N SER A 536 -8.87 -26.03 -6.66
CA SER A 536 -9.08 -27.08 -5.65
C SER A 536 -9.33 -26.52 -4.24
N ASP A 537 -10.17 -27.19 -3.47
CA ASP A 537 -10.43 -26.84 -2.07
C ASP A 537 -9.22 -27.21 -1.19
N GLU A 538 -8.49 -28.26 -1.54
CA GLU A 538 -7.29 -28.73 -0.82
C GLU A 538 -6.22 -27.64 -0.75
N LEU A 539 -5.98 -26.91 -1.86
CA LEU A 539 -5.07 -25.77 -1.87
C LEU A 539 -5.54 -24.67 -0.90
N GLN A 540 -6.84 -24.38 -0.87
CA GLN A 540 -7.40 -23.34 -0.02
C GLN A 540 -7.34 -23.71 1.46
N ILE A 541 -7.57 -24.98 1.79
CA ILE A 541 -7.50 -25.51 3.16
C ILE A 541 -6.07 -25.40 3.70
N LEU A 542 -5.07 -25.81 2.91
CA LEU A 542 -3.66 -25.71 3.31
C LEU A 542 -3.20 -24.28 3.58
N ASN A 543 -3.79 -23.30 2.89
CA ASN A 543 -3.43 -21.89 2.99
C ASN A 543 -4.48 -21.07 3.76
N LYS A 544 -5.33 -21.72 4.58
CA LYS A 544 -6.44 -21.05 5.29
C LYS A 544 -5.97 -19.94 6.23
N ALA A 545 -4.80 -20.11 6.86
CA ALA A 545 -4.20 -19.09 7.72
C ALA A 545 -3.90 -17.78 6.97
N ASP A 546 -3.63 -17.86 5.67
CA ASP A 546 -3.31 -16.73 4.78
C ASP A 546 -4.53 -16.25 3.98
N ARG A 547 -5.75 -16.53 4.46
CA ARG A 547 -7.03 -16.21 3.81
C ARG A 547 -7.28 -17.03 2.52
N GLY A 548 -6.52 -18.10 2.29
CA GLY A 548 -6.55 -18.90 1.06
C GLY A 548 -5.77 -18.27 -0.09
N VAL A 549 -5.65 -18.99 -1.20
CA VAL A 549 -4.92 -18.54 -2.40
C VAL A 549 -5.86 -17.76 -3.30
N THR A 550 -5.78 -16.44 -3.26
CA THR A 550 -6.54 -15.51 -4.12
C THR A 550 -5.74 -14.24 -4.38
N GLY A 551 -6.00 -13.59 -5.51
CA GLY A 551 -5.31 -12.38 -5.96
C GLY A 551 -3.85 -12.61 -6.35
N GLN A 552 -3.43 -13.87 -6.52
CA GLN A 552 -2.06 -14.24 -6.79
C GLN A 552 -1.78 -14.32 -8.30
N LEU A 553 -0.51 -14.12 -8.65
CA LEU A 553 0.03 -14.22 -9.99
C LEU A 553 1.10 -15.31 -10.04
N PHE A 554 0.94 -16.24 -10.96
CA PHE A 554 1.89 -17.33 -11.18
C PHE A 554 2.40 -17.36 -12.62
N GLU A 555 3.69 -17.59 -12.79
CA GLU A 555 4.32 -17.90 -14.07
C GLU A 555 4.61 -19.40 -14.13
N VAL A 556 4.25 -20.04 -15.24
CA VAL A 556 4.26 -21.51 -15.34
C VAL A 556 4.63 -21.95 -16.75
N GLY A 557 5.56 -22.90 -16.85
CA GLY A 557 5.95 -23.53 -18.11
C GLY A 557 7.25 -24.33 -17.98
N GLY A 558 7.51 -25.28 -18.87
CA GLY A 558 8.81 -25.99 -18.90
C GLY A 558 9.08 -26.89 -17.68
N GLY A 559 8.05 -27.25 -16.91
CA GLY A 559 8.22 -27.91 -15.61
C GLY A 559 8.57 -26.94 -14.47
N TRP A 560 8.53 -25.63 -14.67
CA TRP A 560 8.74 -24.63 -13.62
C TRP A 560 7.45 -23.90 -13.24
N CYS A 561 7.28 -23.65 -11.94
CA CYS A 561 6.22 -22.83 -11.37
C CYS A 561 6.83 -21.76 -10.45
N GLY A 562 6.56 -20.48 -10.71
CA GLY A 562 6.97 -19.37 -9.85
C GLY A 562 5.82 -18.42 -9.52
N GLN A 563 5.97 -17.67 -8.44
CA GLN A 563 5.05 -16.61 -8.03
C GLN A 563 5.69 -15.25 -8.28
N THR A 564 4.90 -14.31 -8.79
CA THR A 564 5.35 -12.94 -9.03
C THR A 564 4.52 -11.95 -8.19
N ARG A 565 5.19 -11.03 -7.50
CA ARG A 565 4.59 -10.00 -6.65
C ARG A 565 5.23 -8.63 -6.88
N TRP A 566 4.73 -7.64 -6.16
CA TRP A 566 5.34 -6.32 -6.08
C TRP A 566 6.37 -6.24 -4.96
N GLU A 567 7.50 -5.59 -5.25
CA GLU A 567 8.47 -5.11 -4.27
C GLU A 567 8.59 -3.59 -4.41
N ARG A 568 8.48 -2.86 -3.30
CA ARG A 568 8.69 -1.41 -3.25
C ARG A 568 9.89 -1.07 -2.39
N SER A 569 10.69 -0.14 -2.89
CA SER A 569 11.75 0.52 -2.11
C SER A 569 11.19 1.16 -0.82
N ALA A 570 12.09 1.35 0.14
CA ALA A 570 11.77 2.11 1.36
C ALA A 570 11.37 3.56 1.06
N GLY A 571 11.80 4.08 -0.09
CA GLY A 571 11.49 5.40 -0.62
C GLY A 571 12.12 6.56 0.16
N TYR A 572 12.05 7.73 -0.47
CA TYR A 572 12.45 9.00 0.11
C TYR A 572 11.21 9.81 0.52
N VAL A 573 11.30 10.55 1.62
CA VAL A 573 10.26 11.50 2.03
C VAL A 573 10.84 12.92 2.00
N ALA A 574 10.33 13.73 1.08
CA ALA A 574 10.60 15.16 1.06
C ALA A 574 9.55 15.90 1.90
N LEU A 575 10.01 16.59 2.94
CA LEU A 575 9.20 17.44 3.79
C LEU A 575 9.37 18.91 3.40
N GLY A 576 8.32 19.71 3.60
CA GLY A 576 8.29 21.14 3.26
C GLY A 576 7.30 21.47 2.15
N ASP A 577 6.90 22.73 2.03
CA ASP A 577 5.80 23.14 1.16
C ASP A 577 6.18 23.13 -0.32
N SER A 578 7.43 23.48 -0.66
CA SER A 578 7.93 23.48 -2.05
C SER A 578 8.95 22.37 -2.26
N ILE A 579 8.53 21.29 -2.92
CA ILE A 579 9.42 20.19 -3.34
C ILE A 579 9.80 20.44 -4.80
N THR A 580 11.08 20.32 -5.14
CA THR A 580 11.59 20.60 -6.49
C THR A 580 12.09 19.31 -7.17
N PRO A 581 12.10 19.23 -8.51
CA PRO A 581 12.67 18.08 -9.22
C PRO A 581 14.17 17.88 -8.96
N GLU A 582 14.91 18.93 -8.59
CA GLU A 582 16.31 18.85 -8.16
C GLU A 582 16.44 18.06 -6.87
N LEU A 583 15.55 18.26 -5.90
CA LEU A 583 15.55 17.47 -4.67
C LEU A 583 15.32 15.99 -4.96
N ILE A 584 14.45 15.67 -5.93
CA ILE A 584 14.21 14.30 -6.38
C ILE A 584 15.46 13.70 -7.03
N ARG A 585 16.13 14.46 -7.90
CA ARG A 585 17.41 14.07 -8.53
C ARG A 585 18.48 13.79 -7.47
N ASP A 586 18.62 14.68 -6.50
CA ASP A 586 19.70 14.62 -5.51
C ASP A 586 19.49 13.48 -4.50
N ASN A 587 18.25 13.03 -4.30
CA ASN A 587 17.89 11.90 -3.44
C ASN A 587 17.46 10.64 -4.23
N TRP A 588 17.82 10.56 -5.52
CA TRP A 588 17.39 9.48 -6.40
C TRP A 588 17.79 8.09 -5.88
N SER A 589 18.99 7.98 -5.29
CA SER A 589 19.51 6.73 -4.73
C SER A 589 18.64 6.18 -3.60
N GLU A 590 17.96 7.02 -2.83
CA GLU A 590 17.01 6.58 -1.79
C GLU A 590 15.67 6.15 -2.38
N ILE A 591 15.18 6.88 -3.40
CA ILE A 591 13.93 6.58 -4.11
C ILE A 591 13.97 5.21 -4.78
N THR A 592 15.15 4.80 -5.25
CA THR A 592 15.38 3.54 -5.98
C THR A 592 16.19 2.53 -5.18
N ASN A 593 16.26 2.65 -3.85
CA ASN A 593 17.02 1.72 -3.01
C ASN A 593 16.23 0.44 -2.71
N PHE A 594 16.72 -0.69 -3.21
CA PHE A 594 16.18 -2.02 -2.92
C PHE A 594 17.16 -2.93 -2.14
N SER A 595 18.35 -2.44 -1.76
CA SER A 595 19.43 -3.28 -1.20
C SER A 595 19.64 -3.11 0.30
N ASN A 596 18.96 -2.16 0.94
CA ASN A 596 19.15 -1.85 2.37
C ASN A 596 18.33 -2.73 3.34
N GLY A 597 17.66 -3.77 2.83
CA GLY A 597 16.81 -4.67 3.62
C GLY A 597 15.50 -4.05 4.14
N LYS A 598 15.12 -2.86 3.65
CA LYS A 598 13.91 -2.13 4.08
C LYS A 598 12.82 -2.07 3.00
N THR A 599 12.86 -2.98 2.02
CA THR A 599 11.81 -3.07 1.00
C THR A 599 10.52 -3.62 1.62
N ILE A 600 9.40 -3.32 0.99
CA ILE A 600 8.08 -3.84 1.39
C ILE A 600 7.39 -4.51 0.21
N HIS A 601 6.41 -5.36 0.50
CA HIS A 601 5.70 -6.16 -0.51
C HIS A 601 4.19 -5.96 -0.39
N PRO A 602 3.66 -4.77 -0.74
CA PRO A 602 2.27 -4.43 -0.46
C PRO A 602 1.32 -5.36 -1.22
N LYS A 603 0.33 -5.90 -0.50
CA LYS A 603 -0.66 -6.81 -1.07
C LYS A 603 -2.00 -6.12 -1.36
N SER A 604 -2.19 -4.90 -0.86
CA SER A 604 -3.41 -4.12 -1.07
C SER A 604 -3.12 -2.62 -1.13
N THR A 605 -4.09 -1.86 -1.65
CA THR A 605 -4.04 -0.40 -1.68
C THR A 605 -3.92 0.18 -0.26
N GLU A 606 -4.63 -0.41 0.71
CA GLU A 606 -4.59 0.00 2.12
C GLU A 606 -3.23 -0.21 2.75
N GLU A 607 -2.60 -1.38 2.53
CA GLU A 607 -1.27 -1.70 3.06
C GLU A 607 -0.21 -0.75 2.51
N SER A 608 -0.21 -0.52 1.18
CA SER A 608 0.71 0.44 0.55
C SER A 608 0.54 1.84 1.12
N SER A 609 -0.72 2.31 1.19
CA SER A 609 -1.05 3.65 1.69
C SER A 609 -0.60 3.83 3.13
N MET A 610 -0.92 2.88 4.00
CA MET A 610 -0.52 2.93 5.41
C MET A 610 1.00 2.99 5.58
N ALA A 611 1.75 2.16 4.84
CA ALA A 611 3.21 2.17 4.90
C ALA A 611 3.81 3.52 4.46
N ILE A 612 3.26 4.14 3.41
CA ILE A 612 3.69 5.47 2.97
C ILE A 612 3.43 6.51 4.08
N LEU A 613 2.22 6.54 4.62
CA LEU A 613 1.80 7.52 5.61
C LEU A 613 2.59 7.39 6.92
N GLN A 614 2.89 6.17 7.35
CA GLN A 614 3.77 5.92 8.48
C GLN A 614 5.16 6.51 8.25
N ARG A 615 5.70 6.37 7.03
CA ARG A 615 7.01 6.92 6.68
C ARG A 615 7.00 8.45 6.69
N VAL A 616 5.95 9.05 6.15
CA VAL A 616 5.74 10.52 6.16
C VAL A 616 5.60 11.03 7.59
N GLN A 617 4.83 10.35 8.43
CA GLN A 617 4.66 10.69 9.84
C GLN A 617 5.98 10.58 10.62
N LYS A 618 6.73 9.48 10.46
CA LYS A 618 8.06 9.30 11.08
C LYS A 618 9.00 10.43 10.67
N ALA A 619 9.05 10.77 9.38
CA ALA A 619 9.87 11.86 8.87
C ALA A 619 9.44 13.21 9.49
N THR A 620 8.13 13.48 9.57
CA THR A 620 7.59 14.73 10.14
C THR A 620 7.96 14.89 11.61
N LEU A 621 7.81 13.82 12.41
CA LEU A 621 8.19 13.82 13.82
C LEU A 621 9.70 14.03 14.00
N SER A 622 10.53 13.41 13.15
CA SER A 622 11.98 13.63 13.18
C SER A 622 12.39 15.05 12.79
N GLN A 623 11.63 15.71 11.91
CA GLN A 623 11.89 17.10 11.55
C GLN A 623 11.50 18.05 12.69
N GLN A 624 10.39 17.80 13.37
CA GLN A 624 9.93 18.60 14.52
C GLN A 624 10.89 18.52 15.72
N SER A 625 11.53 17.37 15.94
CA SER A 625 12.62 17.27 16.93
C SER A 625 13.90 18.00 16.48
N SER A 626 14.12 18.17 15.17
CA SER A 626 15.30 18.85 14.60
C SER A 626 15.16 20.37 14.42
N SER A 627 13.94 20.92 14.38
CA SER A 627 13.69 22.35 14.10
C SER A 627 13.79 23.29 15.31
N GLY A 628 14.24 22.80 16.47
CA GLY A 628 14.83 23.65 17.49
C GLY A 628 16.23 24.05 17.04
N SER A 629 16.40 25.32 16.66
CA SER A 629 17.63 25.99 16.18
C SER A 629 18.95 25.22 16.39
N SER A 630 19.70 25.06 15.30
CA SER A 630 21.11 24.61 15.16
C SER A 630 22.03 24.73 16.38
N SER A 631 21.80 23.91 17.40
CA SER A 631 22.77 23.54 18.42
C SER A 631 22.31 22.20 19.02
N ASP A 632 23.07 21.13 18.80
CA ASP A 632 22.96 19.86 19.52
C ASP A 632 21.52 19.33 19.71
N SER A 633 20.91 18.79 18.64
CA SER A 633 19.50 18.34 18.50
C SER A 633 19.06 17.21 19.45
N SER A 634 19.85 16.91 20.49
CA SER A 634 19.57 15.97 21.57
C SER A 634 19.26 16.66 22.90
N VAL A 635 19.19 18.00 22.90
CA VAL A 635 19.08 18.83 24.11
C VAL A 635 17.71 19.51 24.24
N PHE A 636 16.96 19.15 25.29
CA PHE A 636 15.74 19.81 25.75
C PHE A 636 16.10 21.05 26.58
N ASN A 637 15.71 22.24 26.12
CA ASN A 637 15.91 23.50 26.85
C ASN A 637 14.60 23.96 27.45
N TYR A 638 14.63 24.40 28.70
CA TYR A 638 13.45 24.93 29.39
C TYR A 638 13.81 26.07 30.34
N THR A 639 12.83 26.91 30.61
CA THR A 639 12.91 28.12 31.43
C THR A 639 11.78 28.15 32.45
N SER A 640 11.71 29.21 33.26
CA SER A 640 10.59 29.44 34.19
C SER A 640 9.25 29.49 33.45
N ARG A 641 9.22 30.03 32.22
CA ARG A 641 8.03 30.04 31.35
C ARG A 641 7.48 28.63 31.13
N ASP A 642 8.34 27.68 30.79
CA ASP A 642 7.94 26.31 30.49
C ASP A 642 7.45 25.58 31.76
N CYS A 643 8.05 25.89 32.92
CA CYS A 643 7.59 25.43 34.23
C CYS A 643 6.17 25.95 34.55
N ILE A 644 5.91 27.25 34.31
CA ILE A 644 4.60 27.86 34.52
C ILE A 644 3.56 27.24 33.59
N ILE A 645 3.88 27.09 32.29
CA ILE A 645 2.98 26.45 31.30
C ILE A 645 2.62 25.03 31.74
N TYR A 646 3.62 24.26 32.18
CA TYR A 646 3.38 22.91 32.69
C TYR A 646 2.47 22.89 33.91
N ASN A 647 2.75 23.73 34.91
CA ASN A 647 1.95 23.81 36.14
C ASN A 647 0.51 24.26 35.86
N LEU A 648 0.30 25.25 34.98
CA LEU A 648 -1.03 25.67 34.52
C LEU A 648 -1.73 24.50 33.79
N GLY A 649 -1.00 23.75 32.96
CA GLY A 649 -1.45 22.53 32.31
C GLY A 649 -1.86 21.41 33.27
N LEU A 650 -1.46 21.49 34.55
CA LEU A 650 -1.89 20.60 35.64
C LEU A 650 -2.95 21.24 36.56
N GLY A 651 -3.54 22.37 36.14
CA GLY A 651 -4.63 23.02 36.86
C GLY A 651 -4.19 23.95 37.98
N SER A 652 -2.93 24.39 38.01
CA SER A 652 -2.52 25.49 38.90
C SER A 652 -3.16 26.81 38.50
N THR A 653 -3.47 27.64 39.49
CA THR A 653 -4.17 28.92 39.29
C THR A 653 -3.36 30.09 39.83
N SER A 654 -3.83 31.31 39.57
CA SER A 654 -3.23 32.56 40.07
C SER A 654 -3.13 32.65 41.60
N SER A 655 -3.90 31.85 42.36
CA SER A 655 -3.78 31.79 43.82
C SER A 655 -2.60 30.95 44.31
N GLU A 656 -1.95 30.19 43.44
CA GLU A 656 -0.84 29.30 43.80
C GLU A 656 0.49 29.84 43.27
N LEU A 657 0.91 31.01 43.77
CA LEU A 657 2.06 31.76 43.26
C LEU A 657 3.35 30.93 43.11
N LYS A 658 3.61 30.00 44.04
CA LYS A 658 4.74 29.04 43.96
C LYS A 658 4.80 28.22 42.67
N TYR A 659 3.73 28.16 41.88
CA TYR A 659 3.65 27.43 40.61
C TYR A 659 3.56 28.33 39.37
N VAL A 660 3.11 29.58 39.52
CA VAL A 660 2.72 30.44 38.40
C VAL A 660 3.44 31.79 38.38
N TYR A 661 4.28 32.08 39.38
CA TYR A 661 5.04 33.32 39.48
C TYR A 661 6.52 33.04 39.75
N GLU A 662 7.36 33.35 38.79
CA GLU A 662 8.80 33.06 38.80
C GLU A 662 9.59 33.80 39.87
N ASN A 663 9.09 34.91 40.39
CA ASN A 663 9.73 35.64 41.51
C ASN A 663 9.13 35.29 42.88
N ASP A 664 8.20 34.33 42.97
CA ASP A 664 7.83 33.77 44.26
C ASP A 664 9.07 33.08 44.89
N PRO A 665 9.41 33.33 46.17
CA PRO A 665 10.59 32.73 46.79
C PRO A 665 10.53 31.20 46.89
N LYS A 666 9.37 30.60 46.65
CA LYS A 666 9.12 29.15 46.61
C LYS A 666 8.76 28.65 45.21
N PHE A 667 9.05 29.44 44.17
CA PHE A 667 8.77 29.08 42.79
C PHE A 667 9.38 27.73 42.43
N GLN A 668 8.56 26.82 41.91
CA GLN A 668 8.95 25.46 41.61
C GLN A 668 8.13 24.87 40.46
N VAL A 669 8.64 23.77 39.91
CA VAL A 669 7.90 22.89 39.02
C VAL A 669 7.60 21.58 39.74
N LEU A 670 6.42 21.01 39.49
CA LEU A 670 6.03 19.74 40.10
C LEU A 670 6.99 18.60 39.71
N PRO A 671 7.27 17.62 40.60
CA PRO A 671 8.16 16.49 40.33
C PRO A 671 7.86 15.74 39.03
N THR A 672 6.58 15.67 38.64
CA THR A 672 6.12 15.01 37.41
C THR A 672 6.63 15.67 36.13
N PHE A 673 7.21 16.87 36.19
CA PHE A 673 7.91 17.47 35.06
C PHE A 673 9.06 16.60 34.53
N ALA A 674 9.58 15.67 35.36
CA ALA A 674 10.57 14.66 34.97
C ALA A 674 10.21 13.82 33.74
N VAL A 675 8.91 13.71 33.40
CA VAL A 675 8.47 12.98 32.21
C VAL A 675 8.64 13.80 30.92
N ILE A 676 8.62 15.14 31.00
CA ILE A 676 8.59 16.01 29.83
C ILE A 676 9.86 15.90 28.96
N PRO A 677 11.09 15.95 29.51
CA PRO A 677 12.29 15.92 28.68
C PRO A 677 12.41 14.66 27.82
N TYR A 678 12.05 13.48 28.38
CA TYR A 678 12.23 12.22 27.67
C TYR A 678 11.14 11.99 26.61
N MET A 679 9.95 12.57 26.76
CA MET A 679 8.86 12.42 25.79
C MET A 679 9.27 12.84 24.38
N GLN A 680 10.06 13.90 24.26
CA GLN A 680 10.60 14.35 22.97
C GLN A 680 11.64 13.38 22.37
N SER A 681 12.15 12.46 23.19
CA SER A 681 13.17 11.46 22.83
C SER A 681 12.61 10.04 22.68
N ILE A 682 11.28 9.84 22.77
CA ILE A 682 10.67 8.51 22.57
C ILE A 682 11.00 7.93 21.19
N VAL A 683 11.10 8.78 20.16
CA VAL A 683 11.47 8.37 18.80
C VAL A 683 12.86 7.74 18.72
N SER A 684 13.76 8.08 19.66
CA SER A 684 15.12 7.53 19.74
C SER A 684 15.15 6.06 20.20
N LEU A 685 14.03 5.50 20.68
CA LEU A 685 13.92 4.06 20.94
C LEU A 685 13.81 3.22 19.67
N ASP A 686 13.50 3.84 18.53
CA ASP A 686 13.44 3.17 17.22
C ASP A 686 12.55 1.91 17.23
N MET A 687 11.35 2.06 17.81
CA MET A 687 10.42 0.96 18.09
C MET A 687 10.02 0.16 16.84
N ASP A 688 10.02 0.77 15.66
CA ASP A 688 9.72 0.11 14.39
C ASP A 688 10.78 -0.92 13.99
N ASN A 689 12.02 -0.78 14.47
CA ASN A 689 13.03 -1.82 14.28
C ASN A 689 12.93 -2.93 15.33
N LEU A 690 12.29 -2.68 16.47
CA LEU A 690 12.13 -3.66 17.55
C LEU A 690 10.99 -4.66 17.31
N VAL A 691 10.02 -4.35 16.44
CA VAL A 691 8.85 -5.20 16.19
C VAL A 691 8.40 -5.16 14.73
N ASP A 692 7.76 -6.22 14.25
CA ASP A 692 7.16 -6.27 12.92
C ASP A 692 5.72 -5.72 12.95
N ASN A 693 5.25 -5.19 11.82
CA ASN A 693 3.92 -4.56 11.68
C ASN A 693 3.69 -3.41 12.67
N PHE A 694 4.75 -2.69 13.04
CA PHE A 694 4.63 -1.54 13.91
C PHE A 694 3.66 -0.49 13.34
N ASN A 695 2.77 0.02 14.19
CA ASN A 695 1.85 1.09 13.81
C ASN A 695 1.70 2.08 14.97
N PHE A 696 2.18 3.31 14.75
CA PHE A 696 2.10 4.38 15.74
C PHE A 696 0.67 4.68 16.22
N THR A 697 -0.35 4.53 15.37
CA THR A 697 -1.76 4.77 15.79
C THR A 697 -2.32 3.68 16.71
N MET A 698 -1.62 2.55 16.79
CA MET A 698 -1.98 1.41 17.64
C MET A 698 -1.17 1.34 18.94
N LEU A 699 -0.25 2.30 19.14
CA LEU A 699 0.58 2.42 20.33
C LEU A 699 -0.20 3.07 21.47
N LEU A 700 -0.27 2.39 22.60
CA LEU A 700 -0.87 2.88 23.84
C LEU A 700 0.20 2.98 24.92
N HIS A 701 0.27 4.11 25.62
CA HIS A 701 1.14 4.27 26.78
C HIS A 701 0.47 3.64 28.01
N GLY A 702 1.01 2.52 28.50
CA GLY A 702 0.37 1.68 29.52
C GLY A 702 0.83 1.96 30.96
N GLU A 703 2.12 2.22 31.16
CA GLU A 703 2.69 2.49 32.48
C GLU A 703 3.77 3.56 32.39
N GLN A 704 3.92 4.32 33.46
CA GLN A 704 4.98 5.30 33.64
C GLN A 704 5.65 5.08 35.00
N TYR A 705 6.98 5.11 34.99
CA TYR A 705 7.80 5.20 36.19
C TYR A 705 8.83 6.31 36.04
N PHE A 706 9.15 7.01 37.13
CA PHE A 706 10.35 7.83 37.19
C PHE A 706 10.97 7.87 38.59
N LYS A 707 12.27 8.16 38.62
CA LYS A 707 13.03 8.53 39.81
C LYS A 707 13.84 9.78 39.52
N LEU A 708 13.75 10.78 40.39
CA LEU A 708 14.48 12.03 40.27
C LEU A 708 15.95 11.81 40.64
N GLY A 709 16.85 12.41 39.86
CA GLY A 709 18.29 12.44 40.17
C GLY A 709 18.71 13.66 41.00
N SER A 710 17.86 14.69 41.06
CA SER A 710 18.04 15.87 41.89
C SER A 710 16.70 16.41 42.37
N TYR A 711 16.65 16.92 43.60
CA TYR A 711 15.46 17.54 44.17
C TYR A 711 15.84 18.78 45.00
N PRO A 712 15.06 19.89 44.96
CA PRO A 712 13.95 20.16 44.04
C PRO A 712 14.43 20.23 42.58
N LEU A 713 13.50 20.07 41.64
CA LEU A 713 13.84 20.20 40.23
C LEU A 713 14.25 21.65 39.90
N PRO A 714 15.34 21.87 39.14
CA PRO A 714 15.68 23.20 38.68
C PRO A 714 14.56 23.78 37.81
N THR A 715 14.33 25.09 37.88
CA THR A 715 13.26 25.80 37.16
C THR A 715 13.70 26.34 35.79
N ASN A 716 14.93 26.04 35.39
CA ASN A 716 15.47 26.25 34.05
C ASN A 716 16.62 25.27 33.84
N GLY A 717 16.93 24.93 32.59
CA GLY A 717 18.03 24.03 32.31
C GLY A 717 18.14 23.60 30.86
N ARG A 718 19.22 22.88 30.58
CA ARG A 718 19.50 22.25 29.28
C ARG A 718 19.75 20.77 29.54
N LEU A 719 18.86 19.90 29.06
CA LEU A 719 18.81 18.49 29.42
C LEU A 719 19.04 17.61 28.19
N LYS A 720 19.79 16.53 28.31
CA LYS A 720 19.98 15.53 27.25
C LYS A 720 19.48 14.17 27.70
N THR A 721 18.68 13.50 26.87
CA THR A 721 18.13 12.19 27.18
C THR A 721 18.77 11.10 26.34
N VAL A 722 19.12 9.99 26.98
CA VAL A 722 19.56 8.75 26.34
C VAL A 722 18.48 7.69 26.52
N ALA A 723 18.04 7.08 25.42
CA ALA A 723 16.99 6.07 25.41
C ALA A 723 17.57 4.67 25.13
N LYS A 724 17.04 3.63 25.78
CA LYS A 724 17.40 2.23 25.53
C LYS A 724 16.19 1.30 25.70
N PRO A 725 16.01 0.27 24.85
CA PRO A 725 14.98 -0.73 25.08
C PRO A 725 15.35 -1.61 26.28
N LEU A 726 14.45 -1.70 27.25
CA LEU A 726 14.59 -2.56 28.41
C LEU A 726 13.89 -3.90 28.20
N GLN A 727 12.68 -3.89 27.63
CA GLN A 727 11.95 -5.13 27.35
C GLN A 727 11.25 -5.04 26.00
N VAL A 728 11.19 -6.15 25.28
CA VAL A 728 10.36 -6.35 24.08
C VAL A 728 9.71 -7.71 24.22
N ILE A 729 8.39 -7.71 24.45
CA ILE A 729 7.65 -8.89 24.89
C ILE A 729 6.50 -9.14 23.91
N ASP A 730 6.40 -10.38 23.41
CA ASP A 730 5.24 -10.82 22.64
C ASP A 730 4.03 -11.06 23.54
N LYS A 731 2.84 -10.62 23.11
CA LYS A 731 1.55 -10.92 23.74
C LYS A 731 0.74 -11.84 22.85
N GLY A 732 1.31 -13.01 22.56
CA GLY A 732 0.65 -14.10 21.83
C GLY A 732 0.37 -13.75 20.37
N GLY A 733 1.28 -13.03 19.71
CA GLY A 733 1.16 -12.60 18.31
C GLY A 733 0.07 -11.57 18.02
N LYS A 734 -0.61 -11.06 19.06
CA LYS A 734 -1.69 -10.06 18.94
C LYS A 734 -1.23 -8.64 19.24
N ALA A 735 -0.16 -8.48 20.01
CA ALA A 735 0.42 -7.20 20.36
C ALA A 735 1.87 -7.39 20.83
N ALA A 736 2.65 -6.30 20.78
CA ALA A 736 3.96 -6.22 21.41
C ALA A 736 3.90 -5.28 22.62
N VAL A 737 4.68 -5.59 23.66
CA VAL A 737 4.99 -4.64 24.75
C VAL A 737 6.45 -4.25 24.63
N ILE A 738 6.70 -2.95 24.51
CA ILE A 738 8.05 -2.37 24.57
C ILE A 738 8.15 -1.56 25.86
N VAL A 739 9.16 -1.85 26.67
CA VAL A 739 9.56 -1.01 27.80
C VAL A 739 10.81 -0.25 27.40
N GLY A 740 10.76 1.07 27.42
CA GLY A 740 11.91 1.94 27.18
C GLY A 740 12.42 2.54 28.48
N GLY A 741 13.74 2.53 28.67
CA GLY A 741 14.44 3.23 29.75
C GLY A 741 15.07 4.51 29.22
N PHE A 742 14.98 5.58 30.01
CA PHE A 742 15.45 6.91 29.62
C PHE A 742 16.23 7.57 30.76
N GLU A 743 17.49 7.93 30.48
CA GLU A 743 18.35 8.66 31.42
C GLU A 743 18.50 10.09 30.92
N THR A 744 18.03 11.05 31.71
CA THR A 744 18.08 12.48 31.38
C THR A 744 19.13 13.16 32.25
N TYR A 745 20.08 13.85 31.62
CA TYR A 745 21.20 14.53 32.29
C TYR A 745 21.18 16.03 32.01
N ASP A 746 21.59 16.82 32.99
CA ASP A 746 21.92 18.22 32.74
C ASP A 746 23.19 18.31 31.87
N VAL A 747 23.12 19.08 30.78
CA VAL A 747 24.17 19.13 29.76
C VAL A 747 25.48 19.70 30.32
N LYS A 748 25.40 20.66 31.24
CA LYS A 748 26.58 21.35 31.80
C LYS A 748 27.22 20.54 32.92
N THR A 749 26.43 20.11 33.89
CA THR A 749 26.91 19.46 35.11
C THR A 749 27.06 17.95 34.96
N LYS A 750 26.47 17.35 33.92
CA LYS A 750 26.36 15.90 33.71
C LYS A 750 25.66 15.15 34.83
N LYS A 751 25.03 15.84 35.78
CA LYS A 751 24.25 15.23 36.84
C LYS A 751 22.95 14.66 36.28
N LEU A 752 22.52 13.53 36.83
CA LEU A 752 21.24 12.92 36.48
C LEU A 752 20.11 13.86 36.93
N PHE A 753 19.24 14.22 35.99
CA PHE A 753 18.03 14.97 36.26
C PHE A 753 16.90 14.02 36.66
N ALA A 754 16.67 12.97 35.86
CA ALA A 754 15.72 11.91 36.15
C ALA A 754 16.03 10.64 35.34
N TYR A 755 15.67 9.50 35.92
CA TYR A 755 15.54 8.22 35.21
C TYR A 755 14.05 7.91 35.01
N ASN A 756 13.64 7.57 33.79
CA ASN A 756 12.26 7.22 33.45
C ASN A 756 12.19 5.82 32.85
N GLU A 757 11.07 5.13 33.07
CA GLU A 757 10.67 3.97 32.27
C GLU A 757 9.26 4.18 31.73
N GLY A 758 9.09 3.98 30.41
CA GLY A 758 7.79 4.01 29.74
C GLY A 758 7.44 2.63 29.19
N THR A 759 6.25 2.13 29.51
CA THR A 759 5.71 0.90 28.92
C THR A 759 4.74 1.24 27.80
N PHE A 760 4.96 0.68 26.62
CA PHE A 760 4.18 0.92 25.40
C PHE A 760 3.59 -0.39 24.89
N PHE A 761 2.27 -0.42 24.72
CA PHE A 761 1.52 -1.57 24.19
C PHE A 761 1.12 -1.28 22.74
N ILE A 762 1.62 -2.07 21.80
CA ILE A 762 1.44 -1.85 20.36
C ILE A 762 0.55 -2.94 19.80
N ARG A 763 -0.72 -2.62 19.54
CA ARG A 763 -1.70 -3.60 19.03
C ARG A 763 -1.37 -4.00 17.59
N GLY A 764 -1.46 -5.30 17.31
CA GLY A 764 -1.21 -5.86 15.98
C GLY A 764 0.26 -6.02 15.60
N ALA A 765 1.19 -5.44 16.38
CA ALA A 765 2.61 -5.68 16.21
C ALA A 765 2.98 -7.11 16.63
N LYS A 766 3.97 -7.68 15.95
CA LYS A 766 4.54 -8.99 16.26
C LYS A 766 5.99 -8.81 16.71
N VAL A 767 6.42 -9.61 17.67
CA VAL A 767 7.82 -9.62 18.12
C VAL A 767 8.52 -10.82 17.50
N PRO A 768 9.46 -10.62 16.55
CA PRO A 768 10.35 -11.67 16.08
C PRO A 768 11.14 -12.31 17.23
N SER A 769 11.41 -13.61 17.15
CA SER A 769 12.11 -14.33 18.22
C SER A 769 13.51 -13.78 18.53
N ASP A 770 14.18 -13.23 17.51
CA ASP A 770 15.49 -12.58 17.60
C ASP A 770 15.43 -11.15 18.17
N LYS A 771 14.24 -10.56 18.32
CA LYS A 771 14.04 -9.21 18.85
C LYS A 771 13.47 -9.18 20.27
N VAL A 772 13.36 -10.32 20.94
CA VAL A 772 12.93 -10.39 22.33
C VAL A 772 14.03 -9.81 23.23
N ILE A 773 13.67 -8.84 24.08
CA ILE A 773 14.58 -8.19 25.02
C ILE A 773 14.03 -8.34 26.43
N SER A 774 14.89 -8.67 27.40
CA SER A 774 14.52 -8.85 28.81
C SER A 774 15.58 -8.30 29.77
N ASN A 775 15.90 -7.01 29.63
CA ASN A 775 16.81 -6.31 30.53
C ASN A 775 16.12 -5.97 31.86
N LYS A 776 16.94 -5.73 32.89
CA LYS A 776 16.48 -5.39 34.25
C LYS A 776 15.76 -4.03 34.26
N ARG A 777 14.61 -4.00 34.95
CA ARG A 777 13.84 -2.78 35.26
C ARG A 777 14.06 -2.34 36.70
N ALA A 778 13.73 -1.09 37.01
CA ALA A 778 13.77 -0.58 38.38
C ALA A 778 12.82 -1.38 39.31
N PRO A 779 13.25 -1.79 40.52
CA PRO A 779 12.41 -2.58 41.42
C PRO A 779 11.05 -1.92 41.71
N PHE A 780 11.04 -0.62 41.98
CA PHE A 780 9.82 0.17 42.20
C PHE A 780 8.90 0.18 40.97
N ALA A 781 9.47 0.21 39.75
CA ALA A 781 8.70 0.13 38.51
C ALA A 781 7.98 -1.23 38.35
N THR A 782 8.51 -2.30 38.93
CA THR A 782 7.96 -3.66 38.82
C THR A 782 7.09 -4.10 39.99
N GLN A 783 7.22 -3.49 41.16
CA GLN A 783 6.44 -3.83 42.36
C GLN A 783 4.93 -3.53 42.17
N SER A 784 4.06 -4.33 42.78
CA SER A 784 2.61 -4.08 42.79
C SER A 784 2.22 -3.16 43.96
N TYR A 785 1.43 -2.13 43.66
CA TYR A 785 0.87 -1.13 44.56
C TYR A 785 -0.65 -1.03 44.36
N SER A 786 -1.35 -2.14 44.54
CA SER A 786 -2.81 -2.16 44.42
C SER A 786 -3.44 -1.31 45.53
N ALA A 787 -4.50 -0.57 45.19
CA ALA A 787 -5.30 0.12 46.19
C ALA A 787 -5.89 -0.90 47.19
N PRO A 788 -5.81 -0.67 48.51
CA PRO A 788 -6.43 -1.55 49.50
C PRO A 788 -7.97 -1.55 49.38
N ASP A 789 -8.58 -2.73 49.29
CA ASP A 789 -10.04 -2.87 49.18
C ASP A 789 -10.79 -2.71 50.51
N THR A 790 -10.08 -2.89 51.64
CA THR A 790 -10.67 -2.96 53.00
C THR A 790 -10.29 -1.79 53.90
N LYS A 791 -9.41 -0.89 53.46
CA LYS A 791 -8.90 0.23 54.26
C LYS A 791 -9.46 1.55 53.74
N THR A 792 -10.04 2.38 54.62
CA THR A 792 -10.45 3.74 54.27
C THR A 792 -9.22 4.57 53.84
N PRO A 793 -9.30 5.38 52.77
CA PRO A 793 -8.21 6.25 52.37
C PRO A 793 -7.79 7.24 53.47
N ASP A 794 -6.50 7.43 53.67
CA ASP A 794 -5.93 8.46 54.57
C ASP A 794 -6.10 9.87 53.99
N PHE A 795 -6.34 9.95 52.68
CA PHE A 795 -6.65 11.18 51.96
C PHE A 795 -7.60 10.86 50.80
N GLU A 796 -8.68 11.63 50.71
CA GLU A 796 -9.58 11.65 49.55
C GLU A 796 -9.85 13.11 49.17
N THR A 797 -9.69 13.44 47.89
CA THR A 797 -10.08 14.75 47.35
C THR A 797 -10.63 14.61 45.94
N THR A 798 -11.46 15.56 45.52
CA THR A 798 -11.97 15.63 44.15
C THR A 798 -11.43 16.88 43.47
N VAL A 799 -10.78 16.71 42.33
CA VAL A 799 -10.18 17.78 41.52
C VAL A 799 -10.93 17.89 40.20
N SER A 800 -11.45 19.07 39.87
CA SER A 800 -12.10 19.31 38.58
C SER A 800 -11.07 19.63 37.50
N THR A 801 -11.16 18.99 36.35
CA THR A 801 -10.34 19.36 35.17
C THR A 801 -11.04 20.44 34.35
N GLY A 802 -10.28 21.32 33.68
CA GLY A 802 -10.84 22.27 32.72
C GLY A 802 -11.26 21.60 31.41
N LYS A 803 -12.23 22.18 30.69
CA LYS A 803 -12.58 21.74 29.32
C LYS A 803 -11.41 21.87 28.34
N ASP A 804 -10.56 22.88 28.55
CA ASP A 804 -9.37 23.15 27.74
C ASP A 804 -8.08 22.56 28.34
N GLN A 805 -8.18 21.69 29.36
CA GLN A 805 -7.02 21.17 30.09
C GLN A 805 -6.03 20.45 29.16
N ALA A 806 -6.53 19.66 28.21
CA ALA A 806 -5.70 18.98 27.22
C ALA A 806 -5.04 19.96 26.23
N ALA A 807 -5.75 21.03 25.86
CA ALA A 807 -5.26 22.08 24.97
C ALA A 807 -4.12 22.89 25.60
N LEU A 808 -4.15 23.05 26.92
CA LEU A 808 -3.11 23.71 27.68
C LEU A 808 -1.92 22.77 27.96
N TYR A 809 -2.19 21.55 28.43
CA TYR A 809 -1.13 20.60 28.80
C TYR A 809 -0.22 20.23 27.62
N ARG A 810 -0.79 20.07 26.41
CA ARG A 810 -0.02 19.74 25.19
C ARG A 810 1.09 20.74 24.88
N LEU A 811 0.99 22.00 25.32
CA LEU A 811 2.03 23.01 25.15
C LEU A 811 3.33 22.67 25.89
N SER A 812 3.27 21.71 26.83
CA SER A 812 4.45 21.17 27.53
C SER A 812 5.26 20.18 26.68
N GLY A 813 4.77 19.75 25.52
CA GLY A 813 5.55 18.94 24.56
C GLY A 813 4.84 17.72 23.97
N ASP A 814 3.65 17.34 24.46
CA ASP A 814 2.86 16.25 23.87
C ASP A 814 1.81 16.77 22.89
N TYR A 815 2.22 16.90 21.64
CA TYR A 815 1.40 17.43 20.57
C TYR A 815 0.52 16.39 19.85
N ASN A 816 0.37 15.17 20.40
CA ASN A 816 -0.43 14.12 19.78
C ASN A 816 -1.87 14.61 19.50
N PRO A 817 -2.34 14.57 18.24
CA PRO A 817 -3.64 15.11 17.85
C PRO A 817 -4.83 14.38 18.51
N LEU A 818 -4.63 13.17 19.04
CA LEU A 818 -5.63 12.45 19.84
C LEU A 818 -6.26 13.28 20.97
N HIS A 819 -5.49 14.22 21.52
CA HIS A 819 -5.88 15.03 22.68
C HIS A 819 -6.53 16.37 22.32
N ILE A 820 -6.69 16.69 21.04
CA ILE A 820 -7.25 17.99 20.62
C ILE A 820 -8.15 17.91 19.39
N ASP A 821 -7.89 16.99 18.46
CA ASP A 821 -8.63 16.85 17.20
C ASP A 821 -9.74 15.80 17.34
N PRO A 822 -11.03 16.19 17.28
CA PRO A 822 -12.15 15.25 17.39
C PRO A 822 -12.14 14.15 16.32
N ALA A 823 -11.65 14.43 15.12
CA ALA A 823 -11.59 13.43 14.05
C ALA A 823 -10.59 12.32 14.37
N VAL A 824 -9.42 12.70 14.90
CA VAL A 824 -8.40 11.73 15.33
C VAL A 824 -8.89 10.92 16.52
N ALA A 825 -9.51 11.55 17.52
CA ALA A 825 -10.11 10.84 18.65
C ALA A 825 -11.12 9.79 18.21
N LYS A 826 -12.02 10.15 17.29
CA LYS A 826 -13.00 9.22 16.71
C LYS A 826 -12.35 8.06 15.96
N SER A 827 -11.31 8.33 15.16
CA SER A 827 -10.56 7.29 14.45
C SER A 827 -9.87 6.29 15.39
N ALA A 828 -9.41 6.78 16.55
CA ALA A 828 -8.85 5.97 17.64
C ALA A 828 -9.92 5.29 18.52
N ARG A 829 -11.21 5.43 18.15
CA ARG A 829 -12.39 4.89 18.83
C ARG A 829 -12.72 5.54 20.17
N PHE A 830 -12.42 6.82 20.31
CA PHE A 830 -12.89 7.67 21.41
C PHE A 830 -14.00 8.61 20.93
N PRO A 831 -15.05 8.86 21.73
CA PRO A 831 -16.16 9.71 21.34
C PRO A 831 -15.76 11.19 21.20
N THR A 832 -14.74 11.64 21.94
CA THR A 832 -14.21 13.00 21.95
C THR A 832 -12.70 12.96 22.27
N PRO A 833 -11.94 14.05 22.05
CA PRO A 833 -10.56 14.15 22.52
C PRO A 833 -10.42 13.83 24.02
N ILE A 834 -9.47 12.97 24.34
CA ILE A 834 -9.19 12.55 25.73
C ILE A 834 -8.10 13.41 26.35
N LEU A 835 -8.09 13.53 27.68
CA LEU A 835 -6.98 14.10 28.42
C LEU A 835 -5.75 13.19 28.32
N HIS A 836 -4.55 13.76 28.28
CA HIS A 836 -3.31 12.99 28.33
C HIS A 836 -3.24 12.20 29.65
N GLY A 837 -2.87 10.92 29.60
CA GLY A 837 -2.67 10.12 30.82
C GLY A 837 -1.64 10.75 31.77
N LEU A 838 -0.58 11.34 31.22
CA LEU A 838 0.44 12.08 31.97
C LEU A 838 -0.07 13.41 32.56
N CYS A 839 -1.10 14.02 31.97
CA CYS A 839 -1.80 15.17 32.56
C CYS A 839 -2.64 14.71 33.76
N THR A 840 -3.42 13.63 33.61
CA THR A 840 -4.15 13.01 34.73
C THR A 840 -3.20 12.66 35.88
N LEU A 841 -2.04 12.05 35.56
CA LEU A 841 -0.99 11.78 36.53
C LEU A 841 -0.52 13.06 37.24
N GLY A 842 -0.18 14.12 36.49
CA GLY A 842 0.32 15.36 37.08
C GLY A 842 -0.70 16.06 37.98
N ILE A 843 -1.99 16.07 37.60
CA ILE A 843 -3.08 16.62 38.41
C ILE A 843 -3.22 15.83 39.72
N THR A 844 -3.21 14.50 39.64
CA THR A 844 -3.23 13.62 40.81
C THR A 844 -2.01 13.84 41.70
N ALA A 845 -0.81 13.88 41.11
CA ALA A 845 0.45 14.04 41.82
C ALA A 845 0.55 15.40 42.51
N LYS A 846 -0.02 16.46 41.92
CA LYS A 846 -0.15 17.77 42.58
C LYS A 846 -0.99 17.67 43.86
N ALA A 847 -2.15 17.02 43.82
CA ALA A 847 -2.99 16.84 45.00
C ALA A 847 -2.28 16.04 46.10
N LEU A 848 -1.51 15.01 45.73
CA LEU A 848 -0.68 14.25 46.66
C LEU A 848 0.48 15.08 47.22
N TYR A 849 1.11 15.91 46.39
CA TYR A 849 2.20 16.80 46.81
C TYR A 849 1.71 17.83 47.82
N GLU A 850 0.58 18.49 47.57
CA GLU A 850 -0.01 19.45 48.52
C GLU A 850 -0.39 18.80 49.85
N ARG A 851 -0.79 17.51 49.83
CA ARG A 851 -1.18 16.78 51.04
C ARG A 851 0.00 16.22 51.83
N PHE A 852 0.88 15.47 51.16
CA PHE A 852 1.89 14.63 51.79
C PHE A 852 3.30 15.21 51.68
N GLY A 853 3.50 16.20 50.81
CA GLY A 853 4.79 16.85 50.58
C GLY A 853 5.60 16.19 49.47
N GLN A 854 6.91 16.34 49.59
CA GLN A 854 7.87 16.08 48.52
C GLN A 854 8.06 14.58 48.27
N PHE A 855 8.20 14.20 46.99
CA PHE A 855 8.47 12.83 46.57
C PHE A 855 9.47 12.82 45.40
N ASP A 856 10.29 11.76 45.33
CA ASP A 856 11.36 11.62 44.33
C ASP A 856 11.22 10.39 43.43
N GLU A 857 10.28 9.48 43.74
CA GLU A 857 10.04 8.26 42.97
C GLU A 857 8.54 8.03 42.80
N LEU A 858 8.10 7.72 41.58
CA LEU A 858 6.70 7.54 41.24
C LEU A 858 6.51 6.39 40.25
N LYS A 859 5.45 5.60 40.47
CA LYS A 859 4.93 4.62 39.50
C LYS A 859 3.43 4.81 39.31
N VAL A 860 2.97 4.64 38.07
CA VAL A 860 1.55 4.58 37.72
C VAL A 860 1.28 3.60 36.58
N ARG A 861 0.09 2.98 36.59
CA ARG A 861 -0.50 2.30 35.43
C ARG A 861 -1.76 3.03 34.98
N PHE A 862 -1.82 3.34 33.69
CA PHE A 862 -3.00 3.93 33.05
C PHE A 862 -3.98 2.81 32.71
N THR A 863 -5.16 2.84 33.30
CA THR A 863 -6.18 1.79 33.13
C THR A 863 -7.34 2.22 32.26
N ASN A 864 -7.67 3.51 32.26
CA ASN A 864 -8.75 4.10 31.46
C ASN A 864 -8.41 5.55 31.07
N VAL A 865 -9.17 6.09 30.12
CA VAL A 865 -9.05 7.47 29.65
C VAL A 865 -9.93 8.42 30.46
N VAL A 866 -9.52 9.69 30.54
CA VAL A 866 -10.28 10.81 31.14
C VAL A 866 -10.71 11.75 30.02
N PHE A 867 -11.89 12.37 30.12
CA PHE A 867 -12.28 13.46 29.22
C PHE A 867 -12.04 14.82 29.88
N PRO A 868 -11.55 15.84 29.14
CA PRO A 868 -11.42 17.20 29.68
C PRO A 868 -12.77 17.73 30.20
N GLY A 869 -12.77 18.30 31.41
CA GLY A 869 -13.98 18.73 32.11
C GLY A 869 -14.45 17.75 33.19
N ASN A 870 -14.03 16.49 33.15
CA ASN A 870 -14.40 15.50 34.16
C ASN A 870 -13.70 15.79 35.50
N LYS A 871 -14.28 15.27 36.58
CA LYS A 871 -13.77 15.33 37.95
C LYS A 871 -12.98 14.08 38.28
N LEU A 872 -11.83 14.28 38.90
CA LEU A 872 -10.92 13.23 39.33
C LEU A 872 -10.97 13.10 40.84
N LYS A 873 -11.43 11.94 41.33
CA LYS A 873 -11.33 11.58 42.74
C LYS A 873 -10.00 10.88 42.98
N VAL A 874 -9.15 11.52 43.79
CA VAL A 874 -7.85 10.99 44.21
C VAL A 874 -8.01 10.37 45.59
N ARG A 875 -7.64 9.09 45.71
CA ARG A 875 -7.60 8.33 46.96
C ARG A 875 -6.17 7.92 47.25
N ALA A 876 -5.74 8.05 48.49
CA ALA A 876 -4.39 7.68 48.88
C ALA A 876 -4.33 7.05 50.27
N TRP A 877 -3.38 6.13 50.44
CA TRP A 877 -3.09 5.39 51.66
C TRP A 877 -1.59 5.49 51.95
N LYS A 878 -1.22 6.00 53.12
CA LYS A 878 0.16 6.26 53.51
C LYS A 878 0.65 5.19 54.48
N GLU A 879 1.82 4.62 54.17
CA GLU A 879 2.52 3.64 54.99
C GLU A 879 4.01 4.01 55.03
N GLY A 880 4.45 4.60 56.15
CA GLY A 880 5.81 5.13 56.26
C GLY A 880 6.07 6.24 55.25
N SER A 881 7.10 6.07 54.40
CA SER A 881 7.43 6.98 53.29
C SER A 881 6.72 6.61 51.98
N LEU A 882 5.98 5.49 51.92
CA LEU A 882 5.21 5.07 50.75
C LEU A 882 3.80 5.65 50.81
N VAL A 883 3.31 6.17 49.69
CA VAL A 883 1.89 6.51 49.51
C VAL A 883 1.37 5.77 48.29
N VAL A 884 0.53 4.76 48.54
CA VAL A 884 -0.23 4.09 47.49
C VAL A 884 -1.42 4.96 47.12
N PHE A 885 -1.73 5.09 45.83
CA PHE A 885 -2.85 5.92 45.40
C PHE A 885 -3.60 5.37 44.19
N GLN A 886 -4.84 5.83 44.05
CA GLN A 886 -5.74 5.51 42.95
C GLN A 886 -6.46 6.78 42.50
N THR A 887 -6.77 6.88 41.21
CA THR A 887 -7.58 7.98 40.68
C THR A 887 -8.77 7.44 39.90
N ILE A 888 -9.94 8.00 40.19
CA ILE A 888 -11.23 7.63 39.61
C ILE A 888 -11.77 8.84 38.84
N ASP A 889 -12.20 8.61 37.60
CA ASP A 889 -13.03 9.57 36.87
C ASP A 889 -14.45 9.46 37.41
N VAL A 890 -14.87 10.46 38.18
CA VAL A 890 -16.14 10.45 38.94
C VAL A 890 -17.33 10.45 38.00
N ASP A 891 -17.26 11.19 36.91
CA ASP A 891 -18.35 11.34 35.95
C ASP A 891 -18.62 10.04 35.18
N ARG A 892 -17.63 9.15 35.12
CA ARG A 892 -17.71 7.86 34.43
C ARG A 892 -17.67 6.64 35.34
N ASP A 893 -17.44 6.84 36.62
CA ASP A 893 -17.25 5.79 37.63
C ASP A 893 -16.23 4.71 37.21
N VAL A 894 -15.07 5.15 36.71
CA VAL A 894 -14.00 4.24 36.29
C VAL A 894 -12.65 4.61 36.90
N VAL A 895 -11.89 3.60 37.33
CA VAL A 895 -10.50 3.78 37.74
C VAL A 895 -9.64 4.10 36.52
N VAL A 896 -8.97 5.25 36.53
CA VAL A 896 -8.13 5.74 35.44
C VAL A 896 -6.64 5.60 35.73
N LEU A 897 -6.23 5.74 36.99
CA LEU A 897 -4.89 5.42 37.47
C LEU A 897 -4.99 4.33 38.54
N ASN A 898 -4.31 3.20 38.32
CA ASN A 898 -4.26 2.09 39.26
C ASN A 898 -2.83 1.58 39.43
N ASN A 899 -2.60 0.72 40.43
CA ASN A 899 -1.27 0.17 40.72
C ASN A 899 -0.20 1.27 40.92
N CYS A 900 -0.57 2.34 41.65
CA CYS A 900 0.22 3.55 41.73
C CYS A 900 0.83 3.75 43.11
N ALA A 901 2.04 4.28 43.15
CA ALA A 901 2.65 4.74 44.39
C ALA A 901 3.62 5.90 44.15
N ILE A 902 3.78 6.74 45.19
CA ILE A 902 4.88 7.68 45.32
C ILE A 902 5.72 7.32 46.55
N ARG A 903 7.02 7.61 46.50
CA ARG A 903 7.93 7.57 47.65
C ARG A 903 8.25 8.99 48.09
N LEU A 904 7.84 9.33 49.30
CA LEU A 904 8.12 10.64 49.90
C LEU A 904 9.61 10.76 50.21
N VAL A 905 10.14 11.97 50.02
CA VAL A 905 11.51 12.31 50.44
C VAL A 905 11.52 12.33 51.96
N GLU A 906 12.37 11.51 52.58
CA GLU A 906 12.55 11.56 54.03
C GLU A 906 13.10 12.93 54.40
N LYS A 907 12.43 13.65 55.33
CA LYS A 907 13.08 14.81 55.97
C LYS A 907 14.35 14.27 56.61
N ALA A 908 15.51 14.67 56.09
CA ALA A 908 16.75 14.52 56.83
C ALA A 908 16.45 15.03 58.25
N LYS A 909 16.67 14.18 59.26
CA LYS A 909 16.75 14.67 60.63
C LYS A 909 17.81 15.77 60.57
N LEU A 910 17.38 17.02 60.76
CA LEU A 910 18.25 18.20 60.77
C LEU A 910 19.46 17.97 61.67
#